data_AF-A0A0C5C3V9-F1
#
_entry.id   AF-A0A0C5C3V9-F1
#
_cell.length_a   1.000
_cell.length_b   1.000
_cell.length_c   1.000
_cell.angle_alpha   90.00
_cell.angle_beta   90.00
_cell.angle_gamma   90.00
#
_symmetry.space_group_name_H-M   'P 1'
#
loop_
_entity.id
_entity.type
_entity.pdbx_description
1 polymer ?
#
loop_
_entity_poly.entity_id
_entity_poly.type
_entity_poly.pdbx_seq_one_letter_code
_entity_poly.pdbx_strand_id
1 'polypeptide(L)'
;MIRNKIKLLIGAAVLAPFPLISVACQSSEKKVEVNYDLGLTTPPLTSLNYVLYNSVSSVVPSIVDTIVKGGPNSALKSILPSPEMHFGIYGQTVNSSSLESFIESGELITSNRRPGSFYSIHDFGFAPGSLNFNQVSVQAIRGLMTNSNRFLSWTATLNDGKSRWSNGDVVKAEDYIDYVRYLTDINTGTQKQVSIERRGFKGITKFITAQNEYLKKFREPYKNPWGYPALEEDTNRVWNSKYAYNVDIKDEQGNQLDNSALWPSQNEGDQEAVDQIRQAALEVGLYTGRLYFNISNLELYRALKFIENAKFDFTKDTQTLYVERNGERVPVLLRKNPFVDPKQVFDFKKLEGNLLEDNEAARDVAKYLLFARDENEIRVEYSSSSPRSLGNVLDDFTRQMLPVNRAFIEKEIGGLQNFGADEKSILTNGPFHISGLSLGAQGKMDFVKNEAYYNASQVISNKIRIYFNDEQNTESAMFQDGYVAKTRIPAIQQRTYWSDPELKKLMRKGQGFGTLGFNFNLDKETNKDSYIQDKDLRSAIYYAINREIMLFNSGWNNSYPVITWTAFGQAHKSNGTAIEFGFNDNYTKPKGEYEEGKEPKVPVQNYEYANHLSKTYKFEANDRKDFAYLPEVAKQYIELFKAKHPDVKKVNLKYIFNSIEEQKNVGLALKNALNQVFGGFIELELKALPENVYNSQLEQGDFDIAYQNFDQFGSDIDSYIKAFFKTDGIDKANEKTIGFKENPSGGFTYAKYFKELADNENKKLVNGQVEVETENETRERLGITQEVWDKIKSLSDRGDLSDVEYTEKYEKFFSLQFTDEEKAQNYSENKVIEVVAALEKIIRDAAPVVPLMEVDTYWEISRVGGVSSLYTYDLQYAYDISKPPKKDLPQEIKE
;
A
#
# COMPACT_ATOMS: atom_id res chain seq x y z
N MET A 1 64.14 -20.04 -39.21
CA MET A 1 63.67 -21.41 -38.90
C MET A 1 62.60 -21.31 -37.81
N ILE A 2 61.40 -21.80 -38.14
CA ILE A 2 60.33 -22.31 -37.24
C ILE A 2 59.50 -21.31 -36.40
N ARG A 3 58.35 -20.92 -37.00
CA ARG A 3 56.94 -20.82 -36.54
C ARG A 3 56.54 -20.12 -35.21
N ASN A 4 55.67 -19.12 -35.40
CA ASN A 4 54.59 -18.59 -34.54
C ASN A 4 53.90 -19.62 -33.61
N LYS A 5 53.51 -19.19 -32.40
CA LYS A 5 52.10 -19.13 -31.94
C LYS A 5 51.97 -18.58 -30.51
N ILE A 6 51.08 -17.60 -30.39
CA ILE A 6 50.42 -17.14 -29.17
C ILE A 6 49.75 -18.33 -28.46
N LYS A 7 49.94 -18.46 -27.15
CA LYS A 7 49.22 -19.41 -26.28
C LYS A 7 48.53 -18.66 -25.14
N LEU A 8 47.22 -18.88 -25.09
CA LEU A 8 46.29 -18.83 -23.95
C LEU A 8 46.96 -18.92 -22.57
N LEU A 9 46.58 -18.01 -21.68
CA LEU A 9 46.74 -18.15 -20.23
C LEU A 9 45.35 -18.36 -19.62
N ILE A 10 45.03 -19.63 -19.38
CA ILE A 10 43.96 -20.08 -18.47
C ILE A 10 44.65 -20.53 -17.18
N GLY A 11 44.12 -20.12 -16.04
CA GLY A 11 44.11 -20.95 -14.84
C GLY A 11 44.97 -20.45 -13.67
N ALA A 12 44.30 -19.83 -12.70
CA ALA A 12 44.40 -20.16 -11.26
C ALA A 12 43.42 -19.29 -10.46
N ALA A 13 42.12 -19.57 -10.58
CA ALA A 13 41.17 -19.17 -9.55
C ALA A 13 41.30 -20.18 -8.41
N VAL A 14 41.60 -19.68 -7.22
CA VAL A 14 41.67 -20.45 -5.98
C VAL A 14 40.29 -21.05 -5.72
N LEU A 15 40.16 -22.36 -5.93
CA LEU A 15 39.02 -23.16 -5.49
C LEU A 15 39.05 -23.20 -3.95
N ALA A 16 38.23 -22.38 -3.31
CA ALA A 16 37.79 -22.65 -1.96
C ALA A 16 36.88 -23.90 -2.00
N PRO A 17 37.00 -24.82 -1.02
CA PRO A 17 36.23 -26.05 -1.06
C PRO A 17 34.75 -25.74 -0.80
N PHE A 18 33.94 -25.88 -1.84
CA PHE A 18 32.50 -26.10 -1.71
C PHE A 18 32.29 -27.33 -0.82
N PRO A 19 31.43 -27.28 0.21
CA PRO A 19 30.92 -28.51 0.80
C PRO A 19 29.95 -29.13 -0.22
N LEU A 20 30.47 -30.07 -1.01
CA LEU A 20 29.65 -31.04 -1.73
C LEU A 20 28.85 -31.82 -0.68
N ILE A 21 27.55 -31.54 -0.59
CA ILE A 21 26.61 -32.38 0.15
C ILE A 21 26.47 -33.67 -0.65
N SER A 22 27.27 -34.68 -0.28
CA SER A 22 27.17 -36.03 -0.82
C SER A 22 25.89 -36.67 -0.30
N VAL A 23 24.94 -36.93 -1.20
CA VAL A 23 23.79 -37.80 -0.95
C VAL A 23 24.32 -39.22 -0.80
N ALA A 24 24.42 -39.69 0.44
CA ALA A 24 24.61 -41.10 0.76
C ALA A 24 23.44 -41.53 1.66
N CYS A 25 22.57 -42.38 1.13
CA CYS A 25 21.56 -43.10 1.89
C CYS A 25 22.22 -43.90 3.02
N GLN A 26 22.11 -43.42 4.25
CA GLN A 26 22.19 -44.27 5.44
C GLN A 26 21.33 -43.68 6.55
N SER A 27 20.41 -44.53 7.02
CA SER A 27 19.42 -44.31 8.05
C SER A 27 20.02 -43.99 9.42
N SER A 28 19.83 -42.75 9.88
CA SER A 28 19.47 -42.39 11.26
C SER A 28 19.13 -40.90 11.30
N GLU A 29 17.86 -40.55 11.49
CA GLU A 29 17.38 -39.18 11.66
C GLU A 29 18.05 -38.52 12.88
N LYS A 30 19.19 -37.84 12.69
CA LYS A 30 19.59 -36.76 13.60
C LYS A 30 18.91 -35.49 13.10
N LYS A 31 17.73 -35.20 13.63
CA LYS A 31 17.12 -33.87 13.51
C LYS A 31 18.14 -32.83 13.94
N VAL A 32 18.38 -31.81 13.11
CA VAL A 32 19.28 -30.71 13.43
C VAL A 32 18.77 -30.04 14.72
N GLU A 33 19.65 -29.96 15.72
CA GLU A 33 19.38 -29.26 16.97
C GLU A 33 19.62 -27.76 16.73
N VAL A 34 18.52 -27.03 16.52
CA VAL A 34 18.52 -25.58 16.35
C VAL A 34 18.28 -24.90 17.69
N ASN A 35 18.91 -23.74 17.93
CA ASN A 35 18.86 -23.02 19.20
C ASN A 35 17.81 -21.89 19.22
N TYR A 36 16.69 -22.08 18.51
CA TYR A 36 15.58 -21.14 18.39
C TYR A 36 14.25 -21.91 18.28
N ASP A 37 13.15 -21.26 18.65
CA ASP A 37 11.81 -21.88 18.71
C ASP A 37 11.13 -21.92 17.33
N LEU A 38 11.43 -20.92 16.49
CA LEU A 38 10.83 -20.77 15.16
C LEU A 38 11.86 -20.24 14.15
N GLY A 39 11.90 -20.85 12.98
CA GLY A 39 12.71 -20.40 11.84
C GLY A 39 11.83 -20.04 10.64
N LEU A 40 12.12 -18.91 9.99
CA LEU A 40 11.42 -18.42 8.79
C LEU A 40 12.42 -17.91 7.74
N THR A 41 11.95 -17.62 6.52
CA THR A 41 12.75 -17.07 5.42
C THR A 41 12.11 -15.81 4.85
N THR A 42 12.92 -14.80 4.51
CA THR A 42 12.45 -13.61 3.80
C THR A 42 13.45 -13.24 2.70
N PRO A 43 13.04 -12.55 1.63
CA PRO A 43 13.98 -12.01 0.65
C PRO A 43 15.07 -11.17 1.32
N PRO A 44 16.29 -11.12 0.75
CA PRO A 44 17.38 -10.37 1.36
C PRO A 44 17.08 -8.91 1.67
N LEU A 45 17.31 -8.52 2.93
CA LEU A 45 17.16 -7.14 3.38
C LEU A 45 18.51 -6.43 3.40
N THR A 46 18.54 -5.20 2.90
CA THR A 46 19.72 -4.31 2.91
C THR A 46 19.60 -3.18 3.93
N SER A 47 18.42 -2.99 4.51
CA SER A 47 18.12 -2.00 5.55
C SER A 47 16.86 -2.40 6.31
N LEU A 48 16.72 -1.91 7.54
CA LEU A 48 15.52 -1.97 8.36
C LEU A 48 14.67 -0.70 8.30
N ASN A 49 15.01 0.26 7.42
CA ASN A 49 14.31 1.52 7.30
C ASN A 49 12.90 1.34 6.72
N TYR A 50 11.92 1.20 7.61
CA TYR A 50 10.52 0.99 7.24
C TYR A 50 9.79 2.25 6.81
N VAL A 51 10.45 3.41 6.87
CA VAL A 51 9.93 4.66 6.33
C VAL A 51 10.31 4.79 4.86
N LEU A 52 11.54 4.41 4.48
CA LEU A 52 12.03 4.56 3.11
C LEU A 52 11.71 3.38 2.19
N TYR A 53 11.81 2.14 2.69
CA TYR A 53 11.82 0.95 1.84
C TYR A 53 10.61 0.04 2.04
N ASN A 54 10.10 -0.53 0.96
CA ASN A 54 9.00 -1.49 1.01
C ASN A 54 9.44 -2.90 1.43
N SER A 55 10.68 -3.29 1.14
CA SER A 55 11.21 -4.64 1.36
C SER A 55 11.17 -5.10 2.83
N VAL A 56 11.27 -4.17 3.78
CA VAL A 56 11.25 -4.49 5.22
C VAL A 56 9.83 -4.70 5.77
N SER A 57 8.78 -4.34 5.04
CA SER A 57 7.39 -4.30 5.56
C SER A 57 6.90 -5.65 6.09
N SER A 58 7.47 -6.77 5.62
CA SER A 58 7.15 -8.11 6.10
C SER A 58 7.58 -8.35 7.54
N VAL A 59 8.75 -7.84 7.97
CA VAL A 59 9.36 -8.16 9.27
C VAL A 59 9.05 -7.13 10.36
N VAL A 60 8.73 -5.89 9.98
CA VAL A 60 8.47 -4.77 10.92
C VAL A 60 7.42 -5.10 11.98
N PRO A 61 6.29 -5.78 11.69
CA PRO A 61 5.25 -6.02 12.69
C PRO A 61 5.70 -6.87 13.90
N SER A 62 6.81 -7.61 13.78
CA SER A 62 7.41 -8.32 14.92
C SER A 62 8.13 -7.42 15.92
N ILE A 63 8.59 -6.25 15.47
CA ILE A 63 9.47 -5.36 16.25
C ILE A 63 8.86 -3.98 16.50
N VAL A 64 7.90 -3.56 15.67
CA VAL A 64 7.15 -2.31 15.82
C VAL A 64 5.66 -2.62 15.80
N ASP A 65 4.98 -2.33 16.92
CA ASP A 65 3.54 -2.48 17.08
C ASP A 65 2.78 -1.33 16.38
N THR A 66 1.77 -1.71 15.62
CA THR A 66 0.76 -0.83 15.00
C THR A 66 -0.39 -0.53 15.98
N ILE A 67 -1.45 0.14 15.54
CA ILE A 67 -2.64 0.39 16.38
C ILE A 67 -3.29 -0.94 16.79
N VAL A 68 -3.57 -1.78 15.80
CA VAL A 68 -4.00 -3.18 15.98
C VAL A 68 -3.12 -4.08 15.13
N LYS A 69 -3.02 -5.37 15.47
CA LYS A 69 -2.12 -6.33 14.82
C LYS A 69 -2.74 -7.71 14.67
N GLY A 70 -2.06 -8.61 13.95
CA GLY A 70 -2.46 -10.00 13.81
C GLY A 70 -2.69 -10.69 15.16
N GLY A 71 -3.91 -11.17 15.38
CA GLY A 71 -4.30 -11.89 16.59
C GLY A 71 -4.02 -13.40 16.53
N PRO A 72 -4.26 -14.12 17.64
CA PRO A 72 -4.11 -15.56 17.67
C PRO A 72 -5.14 -16.23 16.75
N ASN A 73 -4.76 -17.35 16.15
CA ASN A 73 -5.70 -18.17 15.39
C ASN A 73 -6.79 -18.81 16.28
N SER A 74 -7.83 -19.37 15.67
CA SER A 74 -8.98 -19.97 16.40
C SER A 74 -8.58 -21.05 17.40
N ALA A 75 -7.53 -21.83 17.11
CA ALA A 75 -7.03 -22.87 18.02
C ALA A 75 -6.40 -22.28 19.29
N LEU A 76 -5.71 -21.14 19.19
CA LEU A 76 -5.13 -20.46 20.36
C LEU A 76 -6.13 -19.58 21.10
N LYS A 77 -7.15 -19.01 20.42
CA LYS A 77 -8.18 -18.18 21.05
C LYS A 77 -8.92 -18.88 22.21
N SER A 78 -8.99 -20.21 22.21
CA SER A 78 -9.60 -20.98 23.30
C SER A 78 -8.72 -21.13 24.54
N ILE A 79 -7.40 -20.88 24.40
CA ILE A 79 -6.39 -21.07 25.45
C ILE A 79 -5.89 -19.71 25.95
N LEU A 80 -5.78 -18.72 25.06
CA LEU A 80 -5.34 -17.37 25.37
C LEU A 80 -6.53 -16.41 25.47
N PRO A 81 -6.72 -15.74 26.61
CA PRO A 81 -7.74 -14.70 26.73
C PRO A 81 -7.38 -13.54 25.79
N SER A 82 -8.31 -13.19 24.90
CA SER A 82 -8.19 -12.02 24.04
C SER A 82 -9.19 -10.96 24.48
N PRO A 83 -8.79 -9.68 24.62
CA PRO A 83 -9.72 -8.62 24.98
C PRO A 83 -10.71 -8.38 23.83
N GLU A 84 -11.99 -8.21 24.16
CA GLU A 84 -12.99 -7.77 23.19
C GLU A 84 -12.77 -6.30 22.83
N MET A 85 -12.65 -6.03 21.54
CA MET A 85 -12.46 -4.69 21.00
C MET A 85 -13.57 -4.39 19.99
N HIS A 86 -14.16 -3.21 20.09
CA HIS A 86 -15.25 -2.78 19.20
C HIS A 86 -14.86 -1.52 18.44
N PHE A 87 -15.26 -1.48 17.16
CA PHE A 87 -15.19 -0.32 16.29
C PHE A 87 -16.58 0.31 16.19
N GLY A 88 -16.76 1.46 16.86
CA GLY A 88 -18.03 2.18 16.91
C GLY A 88 -18.34 2.98 15.67
N ILE A 89 -19.57 2.85 15.18
CA ILE A 89 -20.01 3.48 13.94
C ILE A 89 -21.02 4.60 14.22
N TYR A 90 -20.71 5.78 13.69
CA TYR A 90 -21.57 6.95 13.62
C TYR A 90 -21.98 7.20 12.17
N GLY A 91 -23.08 7.94 11.96
CA GLY A 91 -23.58 8.27 10.62
C GLY A 91 -24.51 7.19 10.06
N GLN A 92 -24.29 6.80 8.79
CA GLN A 92 -25.20 5.95 7.99
C GLN A 92 -26.59 6.59 7.76
N THR A 93 -26.66 7.91 7.82
CA THR A 93 -27.86 8.72 7.57
C THR A 93 -27.73 9.50 6.27
N VAL A 94 -28.83 10.05 5.77
CA VAL A 94 -28.80 10.95 4.59
C VAL A 94 -27.92 12.18 4.81
N ASN A 95 -27.69 12.57 6.06
CA ASN A 95 -26.86 13.72 6.45
C ASN A 95 -25.36 13.37 6.54
N SER A 96 -24.99 12.11 6.35
CA SER A 96 -23.60 11.63 6.46
C SER A 96 -22.86 11.52 5.13
N SER A 97 -23.27 12.25 4.09
CA SER A 97 -22.55 12.30 2.79
C SER A 97 -21.17 12.95 2.91
N SER A 98 -21.02 13.92 3.82
CA SER A 98 -19.74 14.52 4.20
C SER A 98 -19.67 14.69 5.72
N LEU A 99 -18.45 14.91 6.23
CA LEU A 99 -18.25 15.17 7.65
C LEU A 99 -18.90 16.50 8.06
N GLU A 100 -18.78 17.53 7.22
CA GLU A 100 -19.38 18.84 7.42
C GLU A 100 -20.91 18.76 7.50
N SER A 101 -21.55 18.06 6.56
CA SER A 101 -23.00 17.82 6.56
C SER A 101 -23.46 17.11 7.85
N PHE A 102 -22.70 16.13 8.32
CA PHE A 102 -23.03 15.40 9.55
C PHE A 102 -22.96 16.31 10.78
N ILE A 103 -21.94 17.17 10.87
CA ILE A 103 -21.78 18.13 11.97
C ILE A 103 -22.91 19.16 11.98
N GLU A 104 -23.23 19.74 10.82
CA GLU A 104 -24.24 20.79 10.66
C GLU A 104 -25.66 20.29 10.94
N SER A 105 -25.94 19.00 10.70
CA SER A 105 -27.24 18.38 11.00
C SER A 105 -27.60 18.36 12.49
N GLY A 106 -26.61 18.53 13.37
CA GLY A 106 -26.78 18.39 14.82
C GLY A 106 -26.83 16.93 15.32
N GLU A 107 -26.77 15.93 14.43
CA GLU A 107 -26.74 14.51 14.81
C GLU A 107 -25.55 14.17 15.71
N LEU A 108 -24.40 14.84 15.51
CA LEU A 108 -23.23 14.67 16.37
C LEU A 108 -23.52 15.03 17.84
N ILE A 109 -24.42 15.98 18.10
CA ILE A 109 -24.77 16.40 19.46
C ILE A 109 -25.71 15.37 20.11
N THR A 110 -26.68 14.86 19.36
CA THR A 110 -27.69 13.93 19.88
C THR A 110 -27.17 12.49 20.03
N SER A 111 -26.25 12.07 19.18
CA SER A 111 -25.69 10.69 19.13
C SER A 111 -24.30 10.55 19.76
N ASN A 112 -23.69 11.64 20.24
CA ASN A 112 -22.28 11.72 20.66
C ASN A 112 -21.79 10.54 21.53
N ARG A 113 -22.61 10.06 22.47
CA ARG A 113 -22.23 9.04 23.48
C ARG A 113 -22.55 7.60 23.10
N ARG A 114 -23.30 7.34 22.03
CA ARG A 114 -23.67 5.96 21.64
C ARG A 114 -23.55 5.81 20.13
N PRO A 115 -22.56 5.06 19.63
CA PRO A 115 -22.53 4.70 18.21
C PRO A 115 -23.81 3.91 17.88
N GLY A 116 -24.32 4.10 16.66
CA GLY A 116 -25.57 3.44 16.21
C GLY A 116 -25.38 1.93 16.00
N SER A 117 -24.16 1.51 15.70
CA SER A 117 -23.75 0.12 15.51
C SER A 117 -22.25 -0.05 15.81
N PHE A 118 -21.74 -1.28 15.82
CA PHE A 118 -20.31 -1.53 15.97
C PHE A 118 -19.89 -2.79 15.22
N TYR A 119 -18.60 -2.86 14.85
CA TYR A 119 -17.95 -4.10 14.43
C TYR A 119 -17.09 -4.66 15.57
N SER A 120 -17.11 -5.97 15.77
CA SER A 120 -16.15 -6.66 16.64
C SER A 120 -14.82 -6.80 15.90
N ILE A 121 -13.77 -6.12 16.39
CA ILE A 121 -12.45 -6.14 15.74
C ILE A 121 -11.82 -7.54 15.85
N HIS A 122 -12.15 -8.27 16.92
CA HIS A 122 -11.69 -9.63 17.15
C HIS A 122 -12.16 -10.62 16.07
N ASP A 123 -13.31 -10.36 15.44
CA ASP A 123 -13.89 -11.21 14.39
C ASP A 123 -13.08 -11.12 13.09
N PHE A 124 -12.34 -10.03 12.90
CA PHE A 124 -11.38 -9.86 11.80
C PHE A 124 -10.02 -10.52 12.09
N GLY A 125 -9.87 -11.19 13.23
CA GLY A 125 -8.63 -11.87 13.58
C GLY A 125 -7.53 -10.95 14.12
N PHE A 126 -7.89 -9.78 14.65
CA PHE A 126 -6.93 -8.83 15.23
C PHE A 126 -6.85 -8.87 16.76
N ALA A 127 -5.71 -8.44 17.27
CA ALA A 127 -5.39 -8.22 18.68
C ALA A 127 -4.96 -6.75 18.89
N PRO A 128 -5.03 -6.22 20.13
CA PRO A 128 -4.54 -4.87 20.39
C PRO A 128 -3.02 -4.80 20.16
N GLY A 129 -2.60 -3.80 19.40
CA GLY A 129 -1.21 -3.32 19.38
C GLY A 129 -1.07 -2.20 20.41
N SER A 130 -0.88 -0.97 19.97
CA SER A 130 -0.89 0.20 20.86
C SER A 130 -2.30 0.69 21.26
N LEU A 131 -3.37 0.09 20.73
CA LEU A 131 -4.74 0.46 21.06
C LEU A 131 -5.08 0.26 22.55
N ASN A 132 -5.86 1.18 23.13
CA ASN A 132 -6.46 0.99 24.44
C ASN A 132 -7.64 0.00 24.36
N PHE A 133 -7.63 -1.03 25.19
CA PHE A 133 -8.72 -2.01 25.31
C PHE A 133 -9.29 -2.09 26.74
N ASN A 134 -8.79 -1.27 27.68
CA ASN A 134 -9.22 -1.26 29.08
C ASN A 134 -9.83 0.09 29.45
N GLN A 135 -11.03 0.09 30.06
CA GLN A 135 -11.60 1.24 30.78
C GLN A 135 -11.58 2.58 30.01
N VAL A 136 -12.22 2.61 28.84
CA VAL A 136 -12.53 3.86 28.13
C VAL A 136 -14.02 4.17 28.25
N SER A 137 -14.37 5.44 28.45
CA SER A 137 -15.77 5.90 28.50
C SER A 137 -16.51 5.73 27.16
N VAL A 138 -15.75 5.43 26.10
CA VAL A 138 -16.18 5.24 24.72
C VAL A 138 -15.43 4.10 24.07
N GLN A 139 -15.93 3.56 22.97
CA GLN A 139 -15.20 2.56 22.20
C GLN A 139 -13.88 3.16 21.68
N ALA A 140 -12.78 2.40 21.84
CA ALA A 140 -11.43 2.89 21.56
C ALA A 140 -11.18 3.18 20.08
N ILE A 141 -11.90 2.52 19.18
CA ILE A 141 -11.96 2.89 17.77
C ILE A 141 -13.38 3.33 17.45
N ARG A 142 -13.49 4.45 16.74
CA ARG A 142 -14.76 5.05 16.32
C ARG A 142 -14.64 5.70 14.96
N GLY A 143 -15.71 5.70 14.18
CA GLY A 143 -15.66 6.18 12.80
C GLY A 143 -17.00 6.70 12.32
N LEU A 144 -16.94 7.59 11.33
CA LEU A 144 -18.11 8.14 10.65
C LEU A 144 -18.25 7.48 9.28
N MET A 145 -19.42 6.92 9.00
CA MET A 145 -19.74 6.29 7.72
C MET A 145 -20.80 7.07 6.96
N THR A 146 -20.66 7.08 5.63
CA THR A 146 -21.70 7.50 4.69
C THR A 146 -22.89 6.53 4.72
N ASN A 147 -24.01 6.95 4.12
CA ASN A 147 -25.16 6.08 3.85
C ASN A 147 -24.83 4.87 2.94
N SER A 148 -23.71 4.91 2.21
CA SER A 148 -23.21 3.83 1.35
C SER A 148 -22.19 2.92 2.04
N ASN A 149 -22.11 2.96 3.38
CA ASN A 149 -21.20 2.17 4.19
C ASN A 149 -19.71 2.41 3.89
N ARG A 150 -19.32 3.65 3.56
CA ARG A 150 -17.92 4.05 3.40
C ARG A 150 -17.51 5.05 4.47
N PHE A 151 -16.31 4.94 4.99
CA PHE A 151 -15.78 5.77 6.08
C PHE A 151 -15.29 7.13 5.57
N LEU A 152 -15.75 8.18 6.23
CA LEU A 152 -15.28 9.56 6.09
C LEU A 152 -14.15 9.88 7.07
N SER A 153 -14.14 9.24 8.24
CA SER A 153 -13.06 9.38 9.22
C SER A 153 -13.08 8.24 10.23
N TRP A 154 -11.95 8.06 10.92
CA TRP A 154 -11.84 7.22 12.09
C TRP A 154 -10.93 7.86 13.14
N THR A 155 -11.16 7.52 14.40
CA THR A 155 -10.34 7.95 15.54
C THR A 155 -10.00 6.73 16.39
N ALA A 156 -8.74 6.64 16.81
CA ALA A 156 -8.24 5.56 17.67
C ALA A 156 -7.63 6.14 18.96
N THR A 157 -7.96 5.53 20.10
CA THR A 157 -7.39 5.84 21.42
C THR A 157 -6.29 4.85 21.76
N LEU A 158 -5.07 5.35 21.95
CA LEU A 158 -3.90 4.56 22.33
C LEU A 158 -3.90 4.23 23.82
N ASN A 159 -3.10 3.24 24.21
CA ASN A 159 -3.08 2.60 25.53
C ASN A 159 -2.45 3.42 26.67
N ASP A 160 -2.50 4.76 26.59
CA ASP A 160 -2.06 5.67 27.64
C ASP A 160 -0.60 5.47 28.08
N GLY A 161 0.27 5.16 27.11
CA GLY A 161 1.72 5.05 27.29
C GLY A 161 2.20 3.75 27.93
N LYS A 162 1.38 2.69 27.87
CA LYS A 162 1.84 1.32 28.14
C LYS A 162 2.80 0.83 27.07
N SER A 163 2.59 1.20 25.81
CA SER A 163 3.54 0.96 24.73
C SER A 163 4.74 1.92 24.86
N ARG A 164 5.94 1.35 24.83
CA ARG A 164 7.20 2.09 24.98
C ARG A 164 8.21 1.66 23.93
N TRP A 165 8.97 2.61 23.44
CA TRP A 165 10.15 2.38 22.62
C TRP A 165 11.26 1.71 23.45
N SER A 166 12.19 1.05 22.79
CA SER A 166 13.33 0.35 23.43
C SER A 166 14.26 1.28 24.20
N ASN A 167 14.23 2.59 23.95
CA ASN A 167 14.92 3.61 24.73
C ASN A 167 14.12 4.08 25.97
N GLY A 168 12.90 3.57 26.19
CA GLY A 168 12.02 3.89 27.31
C GLY A 168 10.97 4.97 27.03
N ASP A 169 11.09 5.69 25.91
CA ASP A 169 10.14 6.73 25.52
C ASP A 169 8.73 6.15 25.32
N VAL A 170 7.72 6.94 25.68
CA VAL A 170 6.31 6.58 25.49
C VAL A 170 5.95 6.69 24.00
N VAL A 171 5.26 5.67 23.48
CA VAL A 171 4.67 5.72 22.13
C VAL A 171 3.41 6.59 22.17
N LYS A 172 3.33 7.63 21.34
CA LYS A 172 2.23 8.61 21.33
C LYS A 172 1.50 8.64 19.98
N ALA A 173 0.33 9.31 19.93
CA ALA A 173 -0.39 9.52 18.67
C ALA A 173 0.46 10.28 17.64
N GLU A 174 1.30 11.20 18.12
CA GLU A 174 2.22 11.98 17.29
C GLU A 174 3.26 11.11 16.56
N ASP A 175 3.71 9.99 17.14
CA ASP A 175 4.66 9.08 16.48
C ASP A 175 4.05 8.44 15.21
N TYR A 176 2.73 8.19 15.21
CA TYR A 176 2.01 7.68 14.05
C TYR A 176 1.81 8.76 12.98
N ILE A 177 1.57 10.00 13.40
CA ILE A 177 1.47 11.13 12.47
C ILE A 177 2.84 11.41 11.86
N ASP A 178 3.91 11.41 12.64
CA ASP A 178 5.28 11.65 12.17
C ASP A 178 5.71 10.64 11.11
N TYR A 179 5.26 9.38 11.20
CA TYR A 179 5.46 8.41 10.14
C TYR A 179 4.84 8.86 8.81
N VAL A 180 3.55 9.23 8.82
CA VAL A 180 2.86 9.73 7.61
C VAL A 180 3.49 11.03 7.11
N ARG A 181 3.98 11.89 8.00
CA ARG A 181 4.69 13.11 7.63
C ARG A 181 5.96 12.82 6.87
N TYR A 182 6.77 11.86 7.32
CA TYR A 182 7.93 11.43 6.54
C TYR A 182 7.50 10.85 5.18
N LEU A 183 6.42 10.09 5.12
CA LEU A 183 5.96 9.53 3.83
C LEU A 183 5.49 10.59 2.82
N THR A 184 5.08 11.76 3.29
CA THR A 184 4.49 12.84 2.48
C THR A 184 5.41 14.04 2.30
N ASP A 185 6.55 14.05 2.97
CA ASP A 185 7.62 15.02 2.76
C ASP A 185 8.51 14.56 1.60
N ILE A 186 8.51 15.32 0.51
CA ILE A 186 9.26 14.99 -0.72
C ILE A 186 10.78 14.94 -0.48
N ASN A 187 11.27 15.56 0.59
CA ASN A 187 12.69 15.53 0.96
C ASN A 187 13.16 14.14 1.40
N THR A 188 12.25 13.23 1.77
CA THR A 188 12.62 11.90 2.29
C THR A 188 13.02 10.92 1.19
N GLY A 189 12.43 11.06 0.00
CA GLY A 189 12.62 10.10 -1.10
C GLY A 189 12.06 8.70 -0.82
N THR A 190 11.02 8.59 0.02
CA THR A 190 10.41 7.29 0.36
C THR A 190 9.78 6.57 -0.86
N GLN A 191 9.91 5.25 -0.90
CA GLN A 191 9.21 4.39 -1.87
C GLN A 191 7.71 4.22 -1.56
N LYS A 192 7.23 4.75 -0.44
CA LYS A 192 5.85 4.58 0.07
C LYS A 192 4.93 5.78 -0.21
N GLN A 193 5.45 6.87 -0.78
CA GLN A 193 4.68 8.10 -1.00
C GLN A 193 3.39 7.85 -1.80
N VAL A 194 3.50 7.12 -2.92
CA VAL A 194 2.35 6.75 -3.76
C VAL A 194 1.31 5.94 -2.99
N SER A 195 1.76 4.98 -2.16
CA SER A 195 0.85 4.17 -1.34
C SER A 195 0.07 5.04 -0.36
N ILE A 196 0.70 6.04 0.26
CA ILE A 196 0.03 6.92 1.23
C ILE A 196 -0.92 7.91 0.55
N GLU A 197 -0.56 8.45 -0.63
CA GLU A 197 -1.44 9.29 -1.45
C GLU A 197 -2.74 8.55 -1.82
N ARG A 198 -2.64 7.27 -2.20
CA ARG A 198 -3.79 6.44 -2.58
C ARG A 198 -4.74 6.11 -1.44
N ARG A 199 -4.33 6.26 -0.18
CA ARG A 199 -5.21 6.07 0.98
C ARG A 199 -6.32 7.11 1.02
N GLY A 200 -6.16 8.24 0.34
CA GLY A 200 -7.18 9.28 0.25
C GLY A 200 -7.38 10.05 1.55
N PHE A 201 -6.37 10.11 2.41
CA PHE A 201 -6.38 11.03 3.54
C PHE A 201 -6.51 12.46 3.00
N LYS A 202 -7.39 13.24 3.62
CA LYS A 202 -7.69 14.60 3.19
C LYS A 202 -6.41 15.43 3.10
N GLY A 203 -6.28 16.25 2.05
CA GLY A 203 -5.20 17.23 1.91
C GLY A 203 -3.83 16.69 1.47
N ILE A 204 -3.55 15.37 1.55
CA ILE A 204 -2.22 14.83 1.21
C ILE A 204 -1.78 15.19 -0.21
N THR A 205 -2.64 14.96 -1.21
CA THR A 205 -2.29 15.27 -2.61
C THR A 205 -2.00 16.76 -2.80
N LYS A 206 -2.81 17.65 -2.22
CA LYS A 206 -2.59 19.10 -2.28
C LYS A 206 -1.27 19.50 -1.62
N PHE A 207 -0.95 18.89 -0.48
CA PHE A 207 0.30 19.14 0.25
C PHE A 207 1.54 18.72 -0.54
N ILE A 208 1.51 17.55 -1.18
CA ILE A 208 2.61 17.08 -2.03
C ILE A 208 2.73 17.93 -3.29
N THR A 209 1.61 18.30 -3.91
CA THR A 209 1.60 19.23 -5.06
C THR A 209 2.23 20.57 -4.71
N ALA A 210 1.87 21.18 -3.57
CA ALA A 210 2.45 22.46 -3.15
C ALA A 210 3.98 22.38 -2.94
N GLN A 211 4.48 21.28 -2.38
CA GLN A 211 5.92 21.05 -2.25
C GLN A 211 6.61 20.89 -3.61
N ASN A 212 6.01 20.15 -4.54
CA ASN A 212 6.55 19.97 -5.90
C ASN A 212 6.53 21.29 -6.69
N GLU A 213 5.49 22.12 -6.53
CA GLU A 213 5.43 23.45 -7.15
C GLU A 213 6.50 24.39 -6.59
N TYR A 214 6.75 24.34 -5.28
CA TYR A 214 7.88 25.05 -4.66
C TYR A 214 9.22 24.59 -5.24
N LEU A 215 9.47 23.28 -5.26
CA LEU A 215 10.69 22.69 -5.84
C LEU A 215 10.88 23.12 -7.31
N LYS A 216 9.80 23.11 -8.09
CA LYS A 216 9.81 23.54 -9.49
C LYS A 216 10.19 25.02 -9.61
N LYS A 217 9.62 25.91 -8.78
CA LYS A 217 9.85 27.36 -8.85
C LYS A 217 11.22 27.78 -8.32
N PHE A 218 11.68 27.19 -7.23
CA PHE A 218 12.89 27.62 -6.51
C PHE A 218 14.09 26.69 -6.69
N ARG A 219 13.92 25.54 -7.38
CA ARG A 219 14.95 24.52 -7.65
C ARG A 219 15.53 23.82 -6.43
N GLU A 220 15.03 24.13 -5.24
CA GLU A 220 15.34 23.45 -3.99
C GLU A 220 14.03 23.10 -3.29
N PRO A 221 13.93 21.93 -2.65
CA PRO A 221 12.75 21.59 -1.89
C PRO A 221 12.69 22.43 -0.59
N TYR A 222 11.49 22.85 -0.21
CA TYR A 222 11.29 23.61 1.02
C TYR A 222 11.60 22.71 2.24
N LYS A 223 12.44 23.22 3.14
CA LYS A 223 12.82 22.51 4.37
C LYS A 223 11.69 22.62 5.40
N ASN A 224 11.35 21.53 6.09
CA ASN A 224 10.30 21.49 7.12
C ASN A 224 8.91 21.92 6.59
N PRO A 225 8.36 21.24 5.57
CA PRO A 225 7.04 21.57 4.99
C PRO A 225 5.89 21.42 5.98
N TRP A 226 6.08 20.66 7.06
CA TRP A 226 5.13 20.50 8.15
C TRP A 226 5.19 21.58 9.24
N GLY A 227 6.15 22.52 9.18
CA GLY A 227 6.26 23.62 10.14
C GLY A 227 6.39 23.14 11.59
N TYR A 228 7.19 22.11 11.83
CA TYR A 228 7.43 21.66 13.18
C TYR A 228 8.55 22.47 13.85
N PRO A 229 8.42 22.81 15.14
CA PRO A 229 9.54 23.38 15.87
C PRO A 229 10.70 22.38 15.89
N ALA A 230 11.94 22.89 15.88
CA ALA A 230 13.12 22.05 16.02
C ALA A 230 13.12 21.36 17.39
N LEU A 231 13.61 20.13 17.46
CA LEU A 231 13.85 19.45 18.73
C LEU A 231 15.17 19.94 19.34
N GLU A 232 15.22 20.09 20.66
CA GLU A 232 16.40 20.45 21.44
C GLU A 232 16.54 19.54 22.65
N GLU A 233 17.75 19.40 23.18
CA GLU A 233 17.99 18.65 24.40
C GLU A 233 17.31 19.35 25.58
N ASP A 234 16.45 18.64 26.30
CA ASP A 234 15.81 19.16 27.50
C ASP A 234 16.77 19.00 28.69
N THR A 235 17.80 19.85 28.73
CA THR A 235 18.87 19.79 29.74
C THR A 235 18.34 19.93 31.17
N ASN A 236 17.16 20.54 31.33
CA ASN A 236 16.50 20.74 32.62
C ASN A 236 15.45 19.66 32.93
N ARG A 237 15.25 18.68 32.03
CA ARG A 237 14.22 17.63 32.11
C ARG A 237 12.83 18.16 32.47
N VAL A 238 12.48 19.34 31.97
CA VAL A 238 11.19 19.98 32.21
C VAL A 238 10.02 19.09 31.76
N TRP A 239 10.26 18.19 30.79
CA TRP A 239 9.24 17.41 30.10
C TRP A 239 9.34 15.89 30.24
N ASN A 240 10.15 15.38 31.18
CA ASN A 240 10.38 13.93 31.38
C ASN A 240 10.83 13.17 30.11
N SER A 241 11.28 13.88 29.07
CA SER A 241 11.89 13.35 27.84
C SER A 241 13.30 13.89 27.68
N LYS A 242 14.15 13.20 26.93
CA LYS A 242 15.51 13.67 26.62
C LYS A 242 15.50 14.89 25.69
N TYR A 243 14.53 14.95 24.77
CA TYR A 243 14.37 16.03 23.82
C TYR A 243 12.99 16.67 23.95
N ALA A 244 12.90 17.98 23.70
CA ALA A 244 11.68 18.75 23.67
C ALA A 244 11.65 19.70 22.47
N TYR A 245 10.45 20.16 22.08
CA TYR A 245 10.31 21.16 21.02
C TYR A 245 10.83 22.53 21.48
N ASN A 246 11.66 23.16 20.67
CA ASN A 246 12.00 24.57 20.82
C ASN A 246 10.81 25.43 20.43
N VAL A 247 10.06 25.85 21.44
CA VAL A 247 8.87 26.69 21.27
C VAL A 247 9.18 28.20 21.29
N ASP A 248 10.39 28.58 21.67
CA ASP A 248 10.84 29.97 21.86
C ASP A 248 11.44 30.56 20.57
N ILE A 249 10.56 30.79 19.60
CA ILE A 249 10.91 31.40 18.29
C ILE A 249 10.67 32.91 18.37
N LYS A 250 11.73 33.70 18.21
CA LYS A 250 11.72 35.16 18.34
C LYS A 250 12.23 35.85 17.07
N ASP A 251 11.80 37.10 16.86
CA ASP A 251 12.37 37.97 15.83
C ASP A 251 13.75 38.55 16.25
N GLU A 252 14.37 39.32 15.37
CA GLU A 252 15.66 39.99 15.62
C GLU A 252 15.59 41.00 16.79
N GLN A 253 14.40 41.49 17.12
CA GLN A 253 14.15 42.41 18.22
C GLN A 253 13.82 41.67 19.55
N GLY A 254 13.79 40.34 19.53
CA GLY A 254 13.52 39.50 20.70
C GLY A 254 12.03 39.31 21.01
N ASN A 255 11.11 39.74 20.15
CA ASN A 255 9.68 39.53 20.33
C ASN A 255 9.28 38.11 19.92
N GLN A 256 8.33 37.53 20.65
CA GLN A 256 7.82 36.20 20.35
C GLN A 256 7.00 36.20 19.06
N LEU A 257 7.34 35.30 18.13
CA LEU A 257 6.60 35.13 16.90
C LEU A 257 5.40 34.17 17.06
N ASP A 258 4.36 34.41 16.26
CA ASP A 258 3.18 33.55 16.17
C ASP A 258 3.48 32.22 15.44
N ASN A 259 2.46 31.40 15.17
CA ASN A 259 2.66 30.12 14.49
C ASN A 259 3.01 30.22 13.00
N SER A 260 2.89 31.40 12.37
CA SER A 260 3.34 31.58 10.98
C SER A 260 4.86 31.43 10.86
N ALA A 261 5.61 31.77 11.92
CA ALA A 261 7.07 31.65 11.96
C ALA A 261 7.58 30.20 11.96
N LEU A 262 6.70 29.21 12.10
CA LEU A 262 7.04 27.81 11.89
C LEU A 262 7.34 27.49 10.42
N TRP A 263 6.87 28.33 9.50
CA TRP A 263 7.18 28.27 8.07
C TRP A 263 7.94 29.53 7.63
N PRO A 264 9.22 29.68 8.01
CA PRO A 264 10.00 30.85 7.60
C PRO A 264 10.31 30.80 6.10
N SER A 265 10.35 31.97 5.48
CA SER A 265 10.89 32.14 4.12
C SER A 265 12.34 31.62 4.06
N GLN A 266 12.66 30.85 3.02
CA GLN A 266 13.98 30.23 2.83
C GLN A 266 14.73 30.81 1.62
N ASN A 267 13.98 31.37 0.67
CA ASN A 267 14.48 31.99 -0.54
C ASN A 267 13.84 33.36 -0.76
N GLU A 268 14.54 34.25 -1.48
CA GLU A 268 13.99 35.55 -1.83
C GLU A 268 12.73 35.39 -2.70
N GLY A 269 11.62 36.03 -2.30
CA GLY A 269 10.35 35.98 -3.02
C GLY A 269 9.53 34.69 -2.88
N ASP A 270 9.85 33.82 -1.92
CA ASP A 270 9.16 32.53 -1.74
C ASP A 270 7.91 32.58 -0.85
N GLN A 271 7.59 33.74 -0.26
CA GLN A 271 6.60 33.87 0.81
C GLN A 271 5.21 33.31 0.43
N GLU A 272 4.77 33.55 -0.80
CA GLU A 272 3.48 33.04 -1.30
C GLU A 272 3.48 31.51 -1.43
N ALA A 273 4.57 30.92 -1.94
CA ALA A 273 4.67 29.47 -2.09
C ALA A 273 4.82 28.77 -0.72
N VAL A 274 5.52 29.40 0.22
CA VAL A 274 5.61 28.93 1.62
C VAL A 274 4.24 28.98 2.29
N ASP A 275 3.45 30.03 2.06
CA ASP A 275 2.08 30.10 2.58
C ASP A 275 1.18 29.02 1.96
N GLN A 276 1.32 28.73 0.67
CA GLN A 276 0.59 27.62 0.04
C GLN A 276 0.93 26.26 0.66
N ILE A 277 2.22 25.99 0.93
CA ILE A 277 2.66 24.80 1.68
C ILE A 277 2.03 24.77 3.06
N ARG A 278 2.08 25.89 3.80
CA ARG A 278 1.50 26.03 5.14
C ARG A 278 0.00 25.71 5.13
N GLN A 279 -0.77 26.35 4.26
CA GLN A 279 -2.21 26.09 4.17
C GLN A 279 -2.50 24.63 3.82
N ALA A 280 -1.75 24.07 2.85
CA ALA A 280 -1.92 22.67 2.46
C ALA A 280 -1.58 21.70 3.61
N ALA A 281 -0.55 21.98 4.42
CA ALA A 281 -0.18 21.18 5.59
C ALA A 281 -1.28 21.17 6.66
N LEU A 282 -1.88 22.34 6.93
CA LEU A 282 -2.95 22.50 7.91
C LEU A 282 -4.29 21.88 7.47
N GLU A 283 -4.47 21.68 6.16
CA GLU A 283 -5.64 20.98 5.60
C GLU A 283 -5.50 19.45 5.64
N VAL A 284 -4.32 18.91 5.93
CA VAL A 284 -4.12 17.46 5.97
C VAL A 284 -4.94 16.85 7.11
N GLY A 285 -5.71 15.81 6.78
CA GLY A 285 -6.67 15.14 7.65
C GLY A 285 -6.07 14.30 8.78
N LEU A 286 -4.95 14.69 9.38
CA LEU A 286 -4.26 13.97 10.45
C LEU A 286 -4.26 14.83 11.71
N TYR A 287 -5.01 14.41 12.72
CA TYR A 287 -5.26 15.23 13.89
C TYR A 287 -4.96 14.50 15.20
N THR A 288 -4.58 15.29 16.22
CA THR A 288 -4.57 14.87 17.62
C THR A 288 -5.44 15.80 18.45
N GLY A 289 -5.72 15.43 19.70
CA GLY A 289 -6.32 16.36 20.66
C GLY A 289 -5.31 17.17 21.46
N ARG A 290 -4.01 17.08 21.15
CA ARG A 290 -2.92 17.72 21.91
C ARG A 290 -2.90 19.22 21.69
N LEU A 291 -3.22 20.01 22.71
CA LEU A 291 -3.39 21.47 22.59
C LEU A 291 -2.08 22.25 22.35
N TYR A 292 -0.96 21.80 22.91
CA TYR A 292 0.34 22.51 22.85
C TYR A 292 1.48 21.53 22.58
N PHE A 293 2.51 21.98 21.86
CA PHE A 293 3.64 21.12 21.45
C PHE A 293 4.43 20.55 22.61
N ASN A 294 4.57 21.31 23.70
CA ASN A 294 5.52 20.98 24.75
C ASN A 294 4.88 20.50 26.06
N ILE A 295 3.56 20.48 26.21
CA ILE A 295 2.87 19.97 27.42
C ILE A 295 1.77 18.95 27.06
N SER A 296 1.46 18.01 27.95
CA SER A 296 0.29 17.14 27.81
C SER A 296 -0.99 17.86 28.24
N ASN A 297 -2.15 17.41 27.74
CA ASN A 297 -3.41 18.03 28.16
C ASN A 297 -3.67 17.84 29.66
N LEU A 298 -3.34 16.67 30.22
CA LEU A 298 -3.48 16.40 31.65
C LEU A 298 -2.63 17.36 32.51
N GLU A 299 -1.36 17.56 32.16
CA GLU A 299 -0.47 18.47 32.89
C GLU A 299 -0.94 19.92 32.76
N LEU A 300 -1.33 20.35 31.55
CA LEU A 300 -1.89 21.67 31.30
C LEU A 300 -3.09 21.92 32.21
N TYR A 301 -4.07 21.02 32.21
CA TYR A 301 -5.31 21.20 32.98
C TYR A 301 -5.08 21.20 34.49
N ARG A 302 -4.09 20.44 34.98
CA ARG A 302 -3.67 20.52 36.39
C ARG A 302 -3.03 21.87 36.71
N ALA A 303 -2.13 22.36 35.85
CA ALA A 303 -1.45 23.63 36.03
C ALA A 303 -2.40 24.84 35.97
N LEU A 304 -3.44 24.80 35.14
CA LEU A 304 -4.44 25.87 35.03
C LEU A 304 -5.20 26.17 36.34
N LYS A 305 -5.16 25.25 37.31
CA LYS A 305 -5.75 25.45 38.65
C LYS A 305 -4.90 26.37 39.55
N PHE A 306 -3.66 26.67 39.15
CA PHE A 306 -2.80 27.59 39.90
C PHE A 306 -3.25 29.03 39.73
N ILE A 307 -3.12 29.82 40.81
CA ILE A 307 -3.58 31.22 40.83
C ILE A 307 -2.80 32.08 39.82
N GLU A 308 -1.54 31.74 39.58
CA GLU A 308 -0.65 32.39 38.61
C GLU A 308 -1.16 32.23 37.17
N ASN A 309 -1.95 31.19 36.90
CA ASN A 309 -2.50 30.87 35.59
C ASN A 309 -3.94 31.36 35.41
N ALA A 310 -4.50 32.13 36.36
CA ALA A 310 -5.90 32.58 36.33
C ALA A 310 -6.28 33.42 35.09
N LYS A 311 -5.29 34.00 34.39
CA LYS A 311 -5.46 34.81 33.17
C LYS A 311 -5.01 34.09 31.90
N PHE A 312 -4.90 32.77 31.93
CA PHE A 312 -4.47 31.99 30.78
C PHE A 312 -5.48 32.10 29.63
N ASP A 313 -5.00 32.52 28.47
CA ASP A 313 -5.78 32.71 27.24
C ASP A 313 -5.43 31.63 26.20
N PHE A 314 -6.41 30.82 25.80
CA PHE A 314 -6.28 29.74 24.81
C PHE A 314 -6.29 30.24 23.35
N THR A 315 -6.56 31.53 23.12
CA THR A 315 -6.57 32.13 21.78
C THR A 315 -5.16 32.49 21.30
N LYS A 316 -4.20 32.64 22.21
CA LYS A 316 -2.81 32.98 21.88
C LYS A 316 -2.02 31.79 21.37
N ASP A 317 -1.20 32.03 20.36
CA ASP A 317 -0.27 31.03 19.82
C ASP A 317 0.87 30.71 20.78
N THR A 318 1.31 31.71 21.56
CA THR A 318 2.35 31.54 22.56
C THR A 318 1.96 32.22 23.87
N GLN A 319 2.25 31.56 24.99
CA GLN A 319 1.97 32.09 26.32
C GLN A 319 2.76 31.35 27.40
N THR A 320 3.11 32.04 28.48
CA THR A 320 3.73 31.41 29.66
C THR A 320 2.68 30.71 30.52
N LEU A 321 2.99 29.49 30.97
CA LEU A 321 2.25 28.73 31.95
C LEU A 321 3.16 28.41 33.14
N TYR A 322 2.67 28.63 34.36
CA TYR A 322 3.36 28.14 35.56
C TYR A 322 3.02 26.67 35.78
N VAL A 323 4.02 25.80 35.84
CA VAL A 323 3.87 24.37 36.09
C VAL A 323 4.60 23.98 37.36
N GLU A 324 4.12 22.95 38.06
CA GLU A 324 4.81 22.42 39.23
C GLU A 324 5.84 21.37 38.80
N ARG A 325 7.08 21.54 39.26
CA ARG A 325 8.22 20.66 39.03
C ARG A 325 9.07 20.59 40.29
N ASN A 326 9.35 19.39 40.79
CA ASN A 326 10.13 19.18 42.02
C ASN A 326 9.60 19.98 43.25
N GLY A 327 8.29 20.24 43.31
CA GLY A 327 7.66 21.04 44.37
C GLY A 327 7.75 22.56 44.21
N GLU A 328 8.36 23.05 43.13
CA GLU A 328 8.43 24.48 42.79
C GLU A 328 7.57 24.81 41.57
N ARG A 329 7.02 26.03 41.54
CA ARG A 329 6.27 26.55 40.39
C ARG A 329 7.22 27.30 39.46
N VAL A 330 7.44 26.75 38.27
CA VAL A 330 8.35 27.31 37.27
C VAL A 330 7.57 27.83 36.05
N PRO A 331 7.91 29.02 35.53
CA PRO A 331 7.29 29.53 34.30
C PRO A 331 7.85 28.79 33.09
N VAL A 332 6.97 28.33 32.21
CA VAL A 332 7.34 27.66 30.97
C VAL A 332 6.59 28.28 29.81
N LEU A 333 7.29 28.66 28.75
CA LEU A 333 6.68 29.14 27.52
C LEU A 333 5.99 27.97 26.82
N LEU A 334 4.74 28.13 26.41
CA LEU A 334 4.00 27.17 25.60
C LEU A 334 3.82 27.71 24.19
N ARG A 335 3.77 26.80 23.21
CA ARG A 335 3.34 27.08 21.84
C ARG A 335 2.20 26.16 21.43
N LYS A 336 1.13 26.76 20.93
CA LYS A 336 -0.08 26.07 20.50
C LYS A 336 0.22 25.15 19.34
N ASN A 337 -0.30 23.93 19.40
CA ASN A 337 -0.17 22.96 18.33
C ASN A 337 -1.18 23.31 17.21
N PRO A 338 -0.74 23.60 15.98
CA PRO A 338 -1.65 23.91 14.87
C PRO A 338 -2.37 22.68 14.32
N PHE A 339 -1.95 21.45 14.68
CA PHE A 339 -2.54 20.18 14.25
C PHE A 339 -3.54 19.60 15.26
N VAL A 340 -4.07 20.43 16.16
CA VAL A 340 -5.23 20.09 17.00
C VAL A 340 -6.43 19.86 16.07
N ASP A 341 -7.24 18.84 16.38
CA ASP A 341 -8.46 18.56 15.62
C ASP A 341 -9.37 19.81 15.50
N PRO A 342 -9.50 20.42 14.31
CA PRO A 342 -10.15 21.72 14.15
C PRO A 342 -11.66 21.65 14.39
N LYS A 343 -12.23 20.43 14.40
CA LYS A 343 -13.66 20.17 14.60
C LYS A 343 -13.98 19.86 16.08
N GLN A 344 -12.97 19.72 16.93
CA GLN A 344 -13.15 19.50 18.36
C GLN A 344 -13.47 20.81 19.10
N VAL A 345 -14.31 20.73 20.13
CA VAL A 345 -14.60 21.84 21.03
C VAL A 345 -14.20 21.43 22.44
N PHE A 346 -13.35 22.24 23.09
CA PHE A 346 -12.91 22.02 24.47
C PHE A 346 -13.71 22.92 25.42
N ASP A 347 -14.42 22.30 26.36
CA ASP A 347 -15.24 22.99 27.37
C ASP A 347 -14.47 23.12 28.68
N PHE A 348 -13.63 24.16 28.75
CA PHE A 348 -12.76 24.41 29.91
C PHE A 348 -13.52 24.75 31.21
N LYS A 349 -14.83 25.03 31.14
CA LYS A 349 -15.65 25.20 32.36
C LYS A 349 -15.71 23.90 33.19
N LYS A 350 -15.54 22.75 32.55
CA LYS A 350 -15.47 21.44 33.22
C LYS A 350 -14.22 21.27 34.11
N LEU A 351 -13.28 22.21 34.08
CA LEU A 351 -12.13 22.21 34.99
C LEU A 351 -12.52 22.66 36.41
N GLU A 352 -13.65 23.36 36.56
CA GLU A 352 -14.16 23.84 37.84
C GLU A 352 -14.72 22.66 38.67
N GLY A 353 -14.02 22.28 39.75
CA GLY A 353 -14.50 21.30 40.73
C GLY A 353 -14.14 19.82 40.47
N ASN A 354 -13.59 19.47 39.30
CA ASN A 354 -13.21 18.09 38.98
C ASN A 354 -11.77 17.75 39.38
N LEU A 355 -11.58 16.58 40.02
CA LEU A 355 -10.26 15.98 40.20
C LEU A 355 -9.82 15.36 38.87
N LEU A 356 -8.67 15.79 38.34
CA LEU A 356 -8.10 15.29 37.08
C LEU A 356 -6.98 14.30 37.42
N GLU A 357 -7.36 13.05 37.69
CA GLU A 357 -6.46 12.01 38.19
C GLU A 357 -5.71 11.29 37.06
N ASP A 358 -6.30 11.20 35.87
CA ASP A 358 -5.76 10.48 34.73
C ASP A 358 -6.12 11.13 33.37
N ASN A 359 -5.67 10.51 32.28
CA ASN A 359 -5.93 10.97 30.92
C ASN A 359 -7.42 10.90 30.55
N GLU A 360 -8.17 9.93 31.08
CA GLU A 360 -9.59 9.80 30.75
C GLU A 360 -10.39 10.98 31.33
N ALA A 361 -10.11 11.38 32.56
CA ALA A 361 -10.67 12.59 33.16
C ALA A 361 -10.27 13.86 32.39
N ALA A 362 -9.06 13.92 31.82
CA ALA A 362 -8.64 15.03 30.97
C ALA A 362 -9.43 15.08 29.64
N ARG A 363 -9.75 13.92 29.04
CA ARG A 363 -10.54 13.84 27.80
C ARG A 363 -11.97 14.33 27.96
N ASP A 364 -12.54 14.30 29.16
CA ASP A 364 -13.89 14.81 29.43
C ASP A 364 -14.05 16.32 29.19
N VAL A 365 -12.94 17.08 29.15
CA VAL A 365 -12.93 18.49 28.75
C VAL A 365 -13.34 18.63 27.29
N ALA A 366 -12.98 17.69 26.42
CA ALA A 366 -13.40 17.67 25.04
C ALA A 366 -14.89 17.32 24.90
N LYS A 367 -15.60 18.02 24.01
CA LYS A 367 -17.04 17.88 23.84
C LYS A 367 -17.42 16.68 22.98
N TYR A 368 -16.74 16.50 21.85
CA TYR A 368 -17.13 15.52 20.83
C TYR A 368 -16.29 14.26 20.95
N LEU A 369 -16.96 13.13 21.12
CA LEU A 369 -16.32 11.85 21.32
C LEU A 369 -15.76 11.33 20.00
N LEU A 370 -16.42 11.58 18.86
CA LEU A 370 -15.93 11.15 17.54
C LEU A 370 -14.55 11.73 17.19
N PHE A 371 -14.21 12.91 17.72
CA PHE A 371 -12.97 13.63 17.42
C PHE A 371 -11.86 13.34 18.43
N ALA A 372 -10.62 13.68 18.09
CA ALA A 372 -9.49 13.47 18.99
C ALA A 372 -9.58 14.41 20.20
N ARG A 373 -9.27 13.91 21.40
CA ARG A 373 -9.50 14.60 22.68
C ARG A 373 -8.21 14.92 23.45
N ASP A 374 -7.15 14.15 23.23
CA ASP A 374 -5.83 14.36 23.85
C ASP A 374 -4.68 13.91 22.94
N GLU A 375 -3.45 13.91 23.46
CA GLU A 375 -2.23 13.46 22.77
C GLU A 375 -2.11 11.94 22.56
N ASN A 376 -3.05 11.16 23.10
CA ASN A 376 -3.12 9.71 22.95
C ASN A 376 -4.22 9.29 21.98
N GLU A 377 -4.87 10.25 21.31
CA GLU A 377 -5.87 9.98 20.29
C GLU A 377 -5.43 10.52 18.94
N ILE A 378 -5.49 9.65 17.95
CA ILE A 378 -5.23 9.99 16.54
C ILE A 378 -6.54 9.91 15.76
N ARG A 379 -6.84 10.96 15.00
CA ARG A 379 -7.93 10.97 14.03
C ARG A 379 -7.39 11.10 12.61
N VAL A 380 -7.92 10.27 11.73
CA VAL A 380 -7.70 10.37 10.28
C VAL A 380 -9.02 10.73 9.60
N GLU A 381 -8.98 11.75 8.74
CA GLU A 381 -10.08 12.21 7.89
C GLU A 381 -9.74 11.88 6.44
N TYR A 382 -10.65 11.21 5.74
CA TYR A 382 -10.56 10.97 4.30
C TYR A 382 -11.15 12.15 3.53
N SER A 383 -10.78 12.28 2.26
CA SER A 383 -11.47 13.21 1.37
C SER A 383 -12.95 12.83 1.24
N SER A 384 -13.85 13.83 1.27
CA SER A 384 -15.29 13.61 1.07
C SER A 384 -15.61 13.05 -0.33
N SER A 385 -14.73 13.30 -1.31
CA SER A 385 -14.82 12.70 -2.64
C SER A 385 -14.37 11.24 -2.70
N SER A 386 -13.68 10.73 -1.67
CA SER A 386 -13.04 9.41 -1.67
C SER A 386 -13.16 8.71 -0.29
N PRO A 387 -14.37 8.53 0.26
CA PRO A 387 -14.57 7.76 1.49
C PRO A 387 -14.14 6.30 1.29
N ARG A 388 -13.73 5.62 2.36
CA ARG A 388 -13.03 4.32 2.28
C ARG A 388 -13.83 3.13 2.79
N SER A 389 -13.63 1.96 2.20
CA SER A 389 -14.25 0.72 2.66
C SER A 389 -13.71 0.30 4.04
N LEU A 390 -14.44 -0.57 4.76
CA LEU A 390 -13.98 -1.11 6.04
C LEU A 390 -12.62 -1.82 5.90
N GLY A 391 -12.41 -2.58 4.82
CA GLY A 391 -11.14 -3.27 4.56
C GLY A 391 -9.96 -2.30 4.48
N ASN A 392 -10.15 -1.15 3.81
CA ASN A 392 -9.14 -0.10 3.77
C ASN A 392 -8.88 0.47 5.17
N VAL A 393 -9.92 0.79 5.95
CA VAL A 393 -9.72 1.31 7.31
C VAL A 393 -8.96 0.31 8.21
N LEU A 394 -9.27 -0.98 8.12
CA LEU A 394 -8.55 -2.03 8.85
C LEU A 394 -7.08 -2.15 8.40
N ASP A 395 -6.82 -1.96 7.11
CA ASP A 395 -5.47 -1.88 6.55
C ASP A 395 -4.69 -0.67 7.09
N ASP A 396 -5.35 0.47 7.30
CA ASP A 396 -4.71 1.64 7.91
C ASP A 396 -4.22 1.32 9.33
N PHE A 397 -5.04 0.65 10.14
CA PHE A 397 -4.67 0.30 11.52
C PHE A 397 -3.52 -0.69 11.64
N THR A 398 -3.33 -1.54 10.63
CA THR A 398 -2.44 -2.71 10.69
C THR A 398 -1.18 -2.55 9.86
N ARG A 399 -1.17 -1.68 8.84
CA ARG A 399 -0.07 -1.60 7.86
C ARG A 399 0.29 -0.18 7.43
N GLN A 400 -0.67 0.73 7.34
CA GLN A 400 -0.40 2.10 6.81
C GLN A 400 -0.11 3.13 7.90
N MET A 401 -0.49 2.88 9.15
CA MET A 401 -0.21 3.74 10.30
C MET A 401 0.78 3.04 11.24
N LEU A 402 2.07 3.19 10.96
CA LEU A 402 3.16 2.75 11.84
C LEU A 402 3.63 3.93 12.71
N PRO A 403 4.07 3.70 13.95
CA PRO A 403 4.70 4.75 14.74
C PRO A 403 6.18 4.88 14.40
N VAL A 404 6.74 6.08 14.54
CA VAL A 404 8.18 6.32 14.46
C VAL A 404 8.63 7.33 15.51
N ASN A 405 9.79 7.12 16.15
CA ASN A 405 10.34 8.08 17.11
C ASN A 405 11.18 9.14 16.37
N ARG A 406 10.57 10.29 16.12
CA ARG A 406 11.22 11.40 15.42
C ARG A 406 12.46 11.94 16.15
N ALA A 407 12.41 12.06 17.48
CA ALA A 407 13.51 12.59 18.26
C ALA A 407 14.77 11.72 18.13
N PHE A 408 14.60 10.40 18.18
CA PHE A 408 15.67 9.44 17.91
C PHE A 408 16.26 9.62 16.51
N ILE A 409 15.40 9.68 15.48
CA ILE A 409 15.82 9.83 14.08
C ILE A 409 16.62 11.11 13.88
N GLU A 410 16.08 12.24 14.31
CA GLU A 410 16.69 13.55 14.03
C GLU A 410 17.90 13.84 14.91
N LYS A 411 17.93 13.36 16.16
CA LYS A 411 18.94 13.78 17.15
C LYS A 411 19.95 12.71 17.54
N GLU A 412 19.60 11.43 17.50
CA GLU A 412 20.52 10.37 17.95
C GLU A 412 21.28 9.72 16.79
N ILE A 413 20.64 9.58 15.63
CA ILE A 413 21.24 8.90 14.47
C ILE A 413 21.55 9.83 13.29
N GLY A 414 21.20 11.12 13.40
CA GLY A 414 21.58 12.14 12.42
C GLY A 414 20.75 12.12 11.13
N GLY A 415 19.49 11.68 11.19
CA GLY A 415 18.52 11.80 10.11
C GLY A 415 18.03 10.47 9.54
N LEU A 416 16.98 10.57 8.71
CA LEU A 416 16.23 9.43 8.20
C LEU A 416 17.07 8.46 7.36
N GLN A 417 18.09 8.95 6.65
CA GLN A 417 18.96 8.11 5.81
C GLN A 417 19.79 7.10 6.62
N ASN A 418 20.04 7.38 7.90
CA ASN A 418 20.76 6.47 8.80
C ASN A 418 19.83 5.53 9.56
N PHE A 419 18.51 5.77 9.53
CA PHE A 419 17.52 4.97 10.25
C PHE A 419 17.49 3.54 9.71
N GLY A 420 17.61 2.54 10.58
CA GLY A 420 17.61 1.13 10.20
C GLY A 420 18.80 0.68 9.35
N ALA A 421 19.91 1.40 9.32
CA ALA A 421 21.14 0.94 8.68
C ALA A 421 21.79 -0.27 9.41
N ASP A 422 21.60 -0.34 10.72
CA ASP A 422 22.05 -1.41 11.62
C ASP A 422 21.15 -1.54 12.86
N GLU A 423 21.46 -2.50 13.75
CA GLU A 423 20.72 -2.77 14.99
C GLU A 423 20.64 -1.57 15.96
N LYS A 424 21.66 -0.69 15.99
CA LYS A 424 21.69 0.47 16.90
C LYS A 424 20.91 1.66 16.36
N SER A 425 20.69 1.67 15.05
CA SER A 425 20.02 2.75 14.33
C SER A 425 18.50 2.59 14.23
N ILE A 426 17.90 1.70 15.01
CA ILE A 426 16.45 1.46 15.03
C ILE A 426 15.94 1.30 16.47
N LEU A 427 14.73 1.78 16.73
CA LEU A 427 14.00 1.52 17.97
C LEU A 427 12.85 0.54 17.72
N THR A 428 12.60 -0.30 18.72
CA THR A 428 11.53 -1.32 18.71
C THR A 428 10.55 -1.04 19.84
N ASN A 429 9.25 -1.21 19.64
CA ASN A 429 8.22 -1.14 20.69
C ASN A 429 7.32 -2.39 20.75
N GLY A 430 7.60 -3.39 19.91
CA GLY A 430 6.80 -4.59 19.74
C GLY A 430 7.22 -5.77 20.64
N PRO A 431 6.72 -6.98 20.32
CA PRO A 431 6.90 -8.19 21.13
C PRO A 431 8.33 -8.74 21.14
N PHE A 432 9.19 -8.33 20.20
CA PHE A 432 10.57 -8.80 20.09
C PHE A 432 11.58 -7.66 19.97
N HIS A 433 12.81 -7.92 20.44
CA HIS A 433 14.00 -7.15 20.14
C HIS A 433 14.87 -7.88 19.11
N ILE A 434 15.66 -7.11 18.36
CA ILE A 434 16.71 -7.66 17.51
C ILE A 434 17.91 -7.97 18.41
N SER A 435 18.37 -9.22 18.39
CA SER A 435 19.54 -9.70 19.15
C SER A 435 20.75 -10.02 18.26
N GLY A 436 20.53 -10.00 16.94
CA GLY A 436 21.58 -10.14 15.95
C GLY A 436 21.05 -9.84 14.55
N LEU A 437 21.82 -9.07 13.79
CA LEU A 437 21.46 -8.65 12.44
C LEU A 437 22.66 -8.78 11.51
N SER A 438 22.46 -9.44 10.37
CA SER A 438 23.37 -9.44 9.24
C SER A 438 22.57 -9.14 7.99
N LEU A 439 22.80 -7.98 7.37
CA LEU A 439 22.11 -7.56 6.14
C LEU A 439 22.78 -8.18 4.88
N GLY A 440 22.05 -8.24 3.77
CA GLY A 440 22.52 -8.73 2.47
C GLY A 440 22.09 -10.16 2.10
N ALA A 441 22.54 -10.63 0.93
CA ALA A 441 22.07 -11.86 0.26
C ALA A 441 22.31 -13.18 1.01
N GLN A 442 23.12 -13.17 2.08
CA GLN A 442 23.38 -14.33 2.95
C GLN A 442 23.18 -13.95 4.43
N GLY A 443 22.35 -12.93 4.63
CA GLY A 443 22.08 -12.35 5.93
C GLY A 443 21.10 -13.17 6.77
N LYS A 444 20.85 -12.66 7.97
CA LYS A 444 19.88 -13.22 8.92
C LYS A 444 19.50 -12.19 9.96
N MET A 445 18.39 -12.44 10.64
CA MET A 445 17.91 -11.65 11.76
C MET A 445 17.46 -12.57 12.90
N ASP A 446 17.93 -12.30 14.11
CA ASP A 446 17.60 -13.05 15.32
C ASP A 446 16.74 -12.19 16.24
N PHE A 447 15.51 -12.62 16.47
CA PHE A 447 14.61 -12.00 17.43
C PHE A 447 14.65 -12.70 18.78
N VAL A 448 14.63 -11.91 19.85
CA VAL A 448 14.43 -12.38 21.23
C VAL A 448 13.21 -11.68 21.83
N LYS A 449 12.45 -12.40 22.64
CA LYS A 449 11.27 -11.86 23.33
C LYS A 449 11.62 -10.60 24.12
N ASN A 450 10.79 -9.57 23.97
CA ASN A 450 10.84 -8.35 24.77
C ASN A 450 10.03 -8.55 26.05
N GLU A 451 10.70 -8.79 27.19
CA GLU A 451 10.04 -8.98 28.48
C GLU A 451 9.41 -7.68 29.05
N ALA A 452 9.84 -6.51 28.58
CA ALA A 452 9.27 -5.22 28.97
C ALA A 452 8.05 -4.83 28.11
N TYR A 453 7.73 -5.60 27.07
CA TYR A 453 6.55 -5.37 26.24
C TYR A 453 5.27 -5.50 27.08
N TYR A 454 4.34 -4.55 26.95
CA TYR A 454 3.16 -4.48 27.83
C TYR A 454 2.27 -5.75 27.78
N ASN A 455 2.33 -6.49 26.66
CA ASN A 455 1.62 -7.76 26.46
C ASN A 455 2.60 -8.95 26.30
N ALA A 456 3.78 -8.89 26.94
CA ALA A 456 4.81 -9.93 26.90
C ALA A 456 4.31 -11.31 27.39
N SER A 457 3.30 -11.35 28.26
CA SER A 457 2.70 -12.60 28.77
C SER A 457 2.04 -13.44 27.67
N GLN A 458 1.58 -12.80 26.59
CA GLN A 458 0.96 -13.45 25.45
C GLN A 458 1.95 -13.81 24.33
N VAL A 459 3.22 -13.41 24.43
CA VAL A 459 4.25 -13.77 23.45
C VAL A 459 4.65 -15.24 23.65
N ILE A 460 4.54 -16.05 22.60
CA ILE A 460 4.73 -17.50 22.67
C ILE A 460 6.21 -17.89 22.49
N SER A 461 6.83 -17.48 21.38
CA SER A 461 8.23 -17.81 21.10
C SER A 461 9.17 -16.95 21.93
N ASN A 462 10.25 -17.55 22.44
CA ASN A 462 11.33 -16.81 23.12
C ASN A 462 12.39 -16.34 22.12
N LYS A 463 12.67 -17.15 21.10
CA LYS A 463 13.66 -16.83 20.07
C LYS A 463 13.21 -17.26 18.68
N ILE A 464 13.30 -16.35 17.72
CA ILE A 464 12.95 -16.57 16.31
C ILE A 464 14.16 -16.22 15.45
N ARG A 465 14.43 -17.03 14.43
CA ARG A 465 15.43 -16.73 13.40
C ARG A 465 14.77 -16.55 12.04
N ILE A 466 15.12 -15.45 11.37
CA ILE A 466 14.74 -15.19 9.98
C ILE A 466 16.00 -15.27 9.12
N TYR A 467 16.01 -16.17 8.14
CA TYR A 467 17.06 -16.29 7.15
C TYR A 467 16.76 -15.43 5.92
N PHE A 468 17.78 -14.82 5.35
CA PHE A 468 17.64 -14.04 4.12
C PHE A 468 17.93 -14.94 2.93
N ASN A 469 16.86 -15.43 2.30
CA ASN A 469 16.90 -16.34 1.17
C ASN A 469 15.58 -16.24 0.41
N ASP A 470 15.63 -16.35 -0.92
CA ASP A 470 14.48 -16.33 -1.83
C ASP A 470 14.51 -17.49 -2.85
N GLU A 471 15.49 -18.40 -2.76
CA GLU A 471 15.63 -19.54 -3.67
C GLU A 471 14.82 -20.74 -3.16
N GLN A 472 13.69 -21.02 -3.84
CA GLN A 472 12.68 -21.98 -3.37
C GLN A 472 13.22 -23.40 -3.13
N ASN A 473 14.19 -23.87 -3.92
CA ASN A 473 14.75 -25.22 -3.71
C ASN A 473 15.57 -25.27 -2.41
N THR A 474 16.35 -24.24 -2.14
CA THR A 474 17.12 -24.07 -0.91
C THR A 474 16.19 -23.94 0.28
N GLU A 475 15.14 -23.11 0.21
CA GLU A 475 14.15 -22.99 1.30
C GLU A 475 13.43 -24.33 1.57
N SER A 476 13.13 -25.08 0.51
CA SER A 476 12.53 -26.42 0.62
C SER A 476 13.45 -27.42 1.32
N ALA A 477 14.75 -27.41 1.02
CA ALA A 477 15.74 -28.20 1.75
C ALA A 477 15.85 -27.76 3.22
N MET A 478 15.89 -26.45 3.48
CA MET A 478 15.92 -25.90 4.85
C MET A 478 14.70 -26.33 5.68
N PHE A 479 13.52 -26.45 5.05
CA PHE A 479 12.32 -26.94 5.72
C PHE A 479 12.43 -28.41 6.10
N GLN A 480 12.92 -29.26 5.18
CA GLN A 480 13.12 -30.70 5.39
C GLN A 480 14.17 -30.97 6.49
N ASP A 481 15.24 -30.18 6.52
CA ASP A 481 16.29 -30.25 7.54
C ASP A 481 15.85 -29.68 8.90
N GLY A 482 14.70 -28.98 8.95
CA GLY A 482 14.12 -28.42 10.16
C GLY A 482 14.69 -27.05 10.58
N TYR A 483 15.40 -26.35 9.69
CA TYR A 483 15.86 -24.98 9.93
C TYR A 483 14.72 -23.97 9.90
N VAL A 484 13.75 -24.17 9.00
CA VAL A 484 12.59 -23.28 8.85
C VAL A 484 11.30 -24.06 8.95
N ALA A 485 10.26 -23.38 9.41
CA ALA A 485 8.94 -23.96 9.68
C ALA A 485 7.93 -23.65 8.56
N LYS A 486 8.27 -22.80 7.59
CA LYS A 486 7.42 -22.49 6.44
C LYS A 486 8.27 -22.22 5.20
N THR A 487 7.79 -22.65 4.04
CA THR A 487 8.35 -22.32 2.72
C THR A 487 7.32 -22.54 1.61
N ARG A 488 7.51 -21.88 0.46
CA ARG A 488 6.86 -22.28 -0.80
C ARG A 488 7.39 -23.64 -1.26
N ILE A 489 6.56 -24.45 -1.90
CA ILE A 489 6.94 -25.76 -2.44
C ILE A 489 7.25 -25.61 -3.94
N PRO A 490 8.50 -25.86 -4.37
CA PRO A 490 8.85 -25.83 -5.79
C PRO A 490 7.96 -26.75 -6.62
N ALA A 491 7.57 -26.32 -7.83
CA ALA A 491 6.66 -27.07 -8.71
C ALA A 491 7.09 -28.54 -8.92
N ILE A 492 8.40 -28.77 -9.09
CA ILE A 492 8.98 -30.11 -9.27
C ILE A 492 8.87 -31.01 -8.03
N GLN A 493 8.74 -30.44 -6.83
CA GLN A 493 8.66 -31.18 -5.57
C GLN A 493 7.22 -31.40 -5.07
N GLN A 494 6.24 -30.66 -5.63
CA GLN A 494 4.84 -30.74 -5.20
C GLN A 494 4.28 -32.18 -5.20
N ARG A 495 4.60 -32.98 -6.23
CA ARG A 495 4.17 -34.40 -6.29
C ARG A 495 4.78 -35.24 -5.18
N THR A 496 6.07 -35.02 -4.90
CA THR A 496 6.79 -35.74 -3.83
C THR A 496 6.19 -35.42 -2.47
N TYR A 497 5.99 -34.14 -2.17
CA TYR A 497 5.38 -33.68 -0.91
C TYR A 497 3.96 -34.22 -0.75
N TRP A 498 3.18 -34.25 -1.85
CA TRP A 498 1.82 -34.76 -1.84
C TRP A 498 1.74 -36.27 -1.62
N SER A 499 2.74 -37.02 -2.08
CA SER A 499 2.80 -38.48 -1.93
C SER A 499 3.21 -38.95 -0.54
N ASP A 500 3.84 -38.07 0.26
CA ASP A 500 4.23 -38.35 1.65
C ASP A 500 3.06 -37.99 2.60
N PRO A 501 2.51 -38.95 3.37
CA PRO A 501 1.38 -38.69 4.26
C PRO A 501 1.63 -37.66 5.37
N GLU A 502 2.86 -37.51 5.85
CA GLU A 502 3.20 -36.56 6.92
C GLU A 502 3.39 -35.16 6.35
N LEU A 503 4.10 -35.02 5.23
CA LEU A 503 4.25 -33.72 4.55
C LEU A 503 2.92 -33.23 3.99
N LYS A 504 2.11 -34.12 3.42
CA LYS A 504 0.79 -33.78 2.87
C LYS A 504 -0.13 -33.11 3.90
N LYS A 505 -0.07 -33.51 5.18
CA LYS A 505 -0.87 -32.88 6.25
C LYS A 505 -0.47 -31.43 6.50
N LEU A 506 0.77 -31.07 6.20
CA LEU A 506 1.36 -29.74 6.38
C LEU A 506 1.26 -28.88 5.12
N MET A 507 0.92 -29.46 3.98
CA MET A 507 0.71 -28.71 2.73
C MET A 507 -0.52 -27.82 2.85
N ARG A 508 -0.36 -26.56 2.43
CA ARG A 508 -1.42 -25.57 2.33
C ARG A 508 -1.33 -24.90 0.98
N LYS A 509 -2.47 -24.39 0.52
CA LYS A 509 -2.53 -23.62 -0.70
C LYS A 509 -2.59 -22.15 -0.31
N GLY A 510 -1.57 -21.39 -0.73
CA GLY A 510 -1.58 -19.95 -0.68
C GLY A 510 -2.43 -19.40 -1.81
N GLN A 511 -3.12 -18.30 -1.52
CA GLN A 511 -3.79 -17.46 -2.51
C GLN A 511 -3.48 -16.00 -2.17
N GLY A 512 -3.34 -15.18 -3.19
CA GLY A 512 -3.40 -13.73 -3.06
C GLY A 512 -4.28 -13.17 -4.16
N PHE A 513 -4.40 -11.85 -4.15
CA PHE A 513 -5.28 -11.11 -5.03
C PHE A 513 -4.50 -9.97 -5.64
N GLY A 514 -4.59 -9.83 -6.97
CA GLY A 514 -3.84 -8.80 -7.68
C GLY A 514 -3.31 -9.24 -9.04
N THR A 515 -2.91 -8.31 -9.89
CA THR A 515 -2.58 -8.62 -11.29
C THR A 515 -1.06 -8.54 -11.50
N LEU A 516 -0.46 -9.59 -12.05
CA LEU A 516 0.86 -9.53 -12.69
C LEU A 516 0.68 -9.45 -14.20
N GLY A 517 1.51 -8.63 -14.84
CA GLY A 517 1.44 -8.51 -16.27
C GLY A 517 2.53 -7.64 -16.88
N PHE A 518 2.31 -7.32 -18.15
CA PHE A 518 3.15 -6.39 -18.89
C PHE A 518 2.52 -5.00 -18.90
N ASN A 519 3.32 -3.97 -18.68
CA ASN A 519 2.97 -2.61 -19.03
C ASN A 519 3.77 -2.16 -20.25
N PHE A 520 3.13 -1.33 -21.10
CA PHE A 520 3.76 -0.75 -22.27
C PHE A 520 4.08 0.72 -22.03
N ASN A 521 5.29 1.14 -22.41
CA ASN A 521 5.64 2.55 -22.32
C ASN A 521 5.00 3.35 -23.46
N LEU A 522 3.92 4.06 -23.13
CA LEU A 522 3.16 4.93 -24.03
C LEU A 522 3.45 6.42 -23.80
N ASP A 523 4.52 6.72 -23.07
CA ASP A 523 4.98 8.07 -22.86
C ASP A 523 5.67 8.63 -24.11
N LYS A 524 5.25 9.82 -24.55
CA LYS A 524 5.78 10.47 -25.75
C LYS A 524 7.11 11.20 -25.46
N GLU A 525 7.43 11.49 -24.20
CA GLU A 525 8.69 12.14 -23.84
C GLU A 525 9.89 11.17 -23.86
N THR A 526 9.65 9.92 -23.47
CA THR A 526 10.69 8.89 -23.38
C THR A 526 10.65 7.83 -24.46
N ASN A 527 9.49 7.57 -25.07
CA ASN A 527 9.34 6.46 -26.01
C ASN A 527 8.55 6.78 -27.30
N LYS A 528 8.58 8.03 -27.76
CA LYS A 528 7.85 8.47 -28.98
C LYS A 528 8.19 7.70 -30.26
N ASP A 529 9.44 7.26 -30.40
CA ASP A 529 9.95 6.68 -31.64
C ASP A 529 9.75 5.15 -31.69
N SER A 530 9.29 4.55 -30.59
CA SER A 530 8.98 3.13 -30.54
C SER A 530 7.65 2.82 -31.20
N TYR A 531 7.60 1.73 -31.95
CA TYR A 531 6.34 1.25 -32.56
C TYR A 531 5.33 0.75 -31.54
N ILE A 532 5.72 0.57 -30.26
CA ILE A 532 4.77 0.23 -29.19
C ILE A 532 3.70 1.31 -28.98
N GLN A 533 3.92 2.54 -29.48
CA GLN A 533 2.92 3.61 -29.51
C GLN A 533 1.69 3.26 -30.38
N ASP A 534 1.84 2.36 -31.37
CA ASP A 534 0.72 1.91 -32.20
C ASP A 534 -0.14 0.86 -31.48
N LYS A 535 -1.43 1.17 -31.31
CA LYS A 535 -2.36 0.27 -30.61
C LYS A 535 -2.53 -1.08 -31.27
N ASP A 536 -2.44 -1.17 -32.60
CA ASP A 536 -2.65 -2.44 -33.30
C ASP A 536 -1.45 -3.37 -33.10
N LEU A 537 -0.23 -2.83 -32.97
CA LEU A 537 0.92 -3.64 -32.54
C LEU A 537 0.71 -4.21 -31.13
N ARG A 538 0.21 -3.39 -30.20
CA ARG A 538 -0.06 -3.84 -28.82
C ARG A 538 -1.18 -4.89 -28.76
N SER A 539 -2.27 -4.69 -29.50
CA SER A 539 -3.34 -5.68 -29.63
C SER A 539 -2.82 -6.98 -30.27
N ALA A 540 -1.95 -6.90 -31.27
CA ALA A 540 -1.31 -8.08 -31.85
C ALA A 540 -0.53 -8.87 -30.79
N ILE A 541 0.29 -8.19 -29.98
CA ILE A 541 1.02 -8.81 -28.85
C ILE A 541 0.04 -9.43 -27.85
N TYR A 542 -1.01 -8.70 -27.45
CA TYR A 542 -2.01 -9.16 -26.46
C TYR A 542 -2.65 -10.50 -26.86
N TYR A 543 -3.09 -10.62 -28.11
CA TYR A 543 -3.77 -11.83 -28.63
C TYR A 543 -2.81 -12.96 -29.03
N ALA A 544 -1.51 -12.68 -29.18
CA ALA A 544 -0.49 -13.69 -29.49
C ALA A 544 0.02 -14.47 -28.27
N ILE A 545 -0.23 -13.97 -27.05
CA ILE A 545 0.28 -14.59 -25.82
C ILE A 545 -0.65 -15.74 -25.42
N ASN A 546 -0.06 -16.93 -25.24
CA ASN A 546 -0.71 -18.05 -24.56
C ASN A 546 -0.30 -18.03 -23.07
N ARG A 547 -1.17 -17.52 -22.21
CA ARG A 547 -0.91 -17.39 -20.77
C ARG A 547 -0.79 -18.75 -20.08
N GLU A 548 -1.53 -19.77 -20.52
CA GLU A 548 -1.45 -21.12 -19.93
C GLU A 548 -0.02 -21.69 -20.03
N ILE A 549 0.57 -21.65 -21.23
CA ILE A 549 1.94 -22.11 -21.47
C ILE A 549 2.95 -21.23 -20.73
N MET A 550 2.74 -19.91 -20.73
CA MET A 550 3.61 -18.96 -20.04
C MET A 550 3.66 -19.24 -18.54
N LEU A 551 2.52 -19.47 -17.90
CA LEU A 551 2.43 -19.78 -16.48
C LEU A 551 3.06 -21.13 -16.14
N PHE A 552 2.83 -22.15 -16.98
CA PHE A 552 3.46 -23.45 -16.80
C PHE A 552 4.99 -23.35 -16.83
N ASN A 553 5.56 -22.65 -17.82
CA ASN A 553 7.01 -22.52 -17.99
C ASN A 553 7.67 -21.63 -16.93
N SER A 554 6.91 -20.75 -16.28
CA SER A 554 7.42 -19.82 -15.27
C SER A 554 7.32 -20.36 -13.85
N GLY A 555 6.83 -21.59 -13.66
CA GLY A 555 6.66 -22.22 -12.34
C GLY A 555 5.32 -21.90 -11.66
N TRP A 556 4.42 -21.20 -12.35
CA TRP A 556 3.08 -20.81 -11.89
C TRP A 556 2.01 -21.82 -12.28
N ASN A 557 2.34 -23.11 -12.18
CA ASN A 557 1.46 -24.22 -12.53
C ASN A 557 0.21 -24.34 -11.65
N ASN A 558 0.02 -23.46 -10.67
CA ASN A 558 -1.20 -23.37 -9.85
C ASN A 558 -1.97 -22.06 -10.03
N SER A 559 -1.43 -21.12 -10.81
CA SER A 559 -2.09 -19.84 -11.13
C SER A 559 -3.01 -19.97 -12.34
N TYR A 560 -3.87 -18.96 -12.49
CA TYR A 560 -4.88 -18.89 -13.54
C TYR A 560 -4.53 -17.78 -14.53
N PRO A 561 -4.70 -18.00 -15.85
CA PRO A 561 -4.68 -16.94 -16.85
C PRO A 561 -5.64 -15.80 -16.50
N VAL A 562 -5.14 -14.57 -16.57
CA VAL A 562 -5.93 -13.35 -16.36
C VAL A 562 -5.91 -12.51 -17.62
N ILE A 563 -7.08 -12.03 -18.03
CA ILE A 563 -7.29 -11.18 -19.23
C ILE A 563 -8.03 -9.87 -18.89
N THR A 564 -8.25 -9.64 -17.60
CA THR A 564 -8.90 -8.44 -17.04
C THR A 564 -7.83 -7.65 -16.31
N TRP A 565 -7.83 -6.33 -16.46
CA TRP A 565 -6.85 -5.50 -15.80
C TRP A 565 -7.12 -5.44 -14.29
N THR A 566 -8.37 -5.19 -13.93
CA THR A 566 -8.81 -5.11 -12.54
C THR A 566 -8.68 -6.44 -11.81
N ALA A 567 -7.96 -6.42 -10.68
CA ALA A 567 -8.04 -7.45 -9.67
C ALA A 567 -9.10 -7.07 -8.63
N PHE A 568 -10.18 -7.83 -8.59
CA PHE A 568 -11.32 -7.54 -7.73
C PHE A 568 -11.10 -7.95 -6.27
N GLY A 569 -10.22 -8.92 -6.02
CA GLY A 569 -9.87 -9.39 -4.69
C GLY A 569 -11.08 -9.71 -3.82
N GLN A 570 -11.26 -8.93 -2.75
CA GLN A 570 -12.38 -9.07 -1.82
C GLN A 570 -13.41 -7.93 -1.98
N ALA A 571 -13.49 -7.28 -3.13
CA ALA A 571 -14.50 -6.26 -3.35
C ALA A 571 -15.90 -6.84 -3.44
N HIS A 572 -16.80 -6.23 -2.67
CA HIS A 572 -18.21 -6.55 -2.64
C HIS A 572 -19.00 -5.25 -2.77
N LYS A 573 -20.20 -5.38 -3.33
CA LYS A 573 -21.22 -4.33 -3.29
C LYS A 573 -21.62 -4.03 -1.85
N SER A 574 -22.29 -2.89 -1.66
CA SER A 574 -22.90 -2.48 -0.39
C SER A 574 -23.80 -3.55 0.26
N ASN A 575 -24.37 -4.47 -0.54
CA ASN A 575 -25.19 -5.59 -0.09
C ASN A 575 -24.42 -6.91 0.15
N GLY A 576 -23.09 -6.92 0.03
CA GLY A 576 -22.23 -8.09 0.24
C GLY A 576 -22.07 -9.03 -0.97
N THR A 577 -22.63 -8.71 -2.14
CA THR A 577 -22.42 -9.51 -3.37
C THR A 577 -21.08 -9.17 -4.02
N ALA A 578 -20.28 -10.16 -4.43
CA ALA A 578 -19.00 -9.93 -5.11
C ALA A 578 -19.17 -9.10 -6.40
N ILE A 579 -18.29 -8.14 -6.64
CA ILE A 579 -18.41 -7.25 -7.81
C ILE A 579 -18.12 -7.97 -9.14
N GLU A 580 -17.36 -9.07 -9.10
CA GLU A 580 -17.04 -9.91 -10.26
C GLU A 580 -18.28 -10.41 -11.01
N PHE A 581 -19.40 -10.62 -10.30
CA PHE A 581 -20.65 -11.01 -10.95
C PHE A 581 -21.14 -10.01 -12.01
N GLY A 582 -20.77 -8.73 -11.90
CA GLY A 582 -21.12 -7.72 -12.90
C GLY A 582 -20.34 -7.83 -14.21
N PHE A 583 -19.30 -8.67 -14.25
CA PHE A 583 -18.46 -8.92 -15.42
C PHE A 583 -18.82 -10.21 -16.14
N ASN A 584 -19.59 -11.09 -15.50
CA ASN A 584 -20.15 -12.29 -16.14
C ASN A 584 -20.96 -11.89 -17.37
N ASP A 585 -20.95 -12.75 -18.39
CA ASP A 585 -21.62 -12.56 -19.69
C ASP A 585 -21.20 -11.34 -20.52
N ASN A 586 -20.27 -10.51 -20.03
CA ASN A 586 -19.71 -9.42 -20.81
C ASN A 586 -18.60 -9.93 -21.73
N TYR A 587 -18.59 -9.41 -22.96
CA TYR A 587 -17.56 -9.72 -23.95
C TYR A 587 -17.16 -8.47 -24.73
N THR A 588 -16.00 -8.57 -25.38
CA THR A 588 -15.48 -7.65 -26.38
C THR A 588 -15.32 -8.39 -27.70
N LYS A 589 -15.55 -7.70 -28.82
CA LYS A 589 -15.17 -8.20 -30.14
C LYS A 589 -13.87 -7.50 -30.61
N PRO A 590 -12.83 -8.24 -31.02
CA PRO A 590 -11.64 -7.64 -31.61
C PRO A 590 -11.98 -6.99 -32.97
N LYS A 591 -11.13 -6.06 -33.43
CA LYS A 591 -11.24 -5.50 -34.77
C LYS A 591 -11.01 -6.56 -35.83
N GLY A 592 -11.58 -6.34 -37.00
CA GLY A 592 -11.43 -7.21 -38.15
C GLY A 592 -12.76 -7.47 -38.85
N GLU A 593 -12.66 -8.09 -40.02
CA GLU A 593 -13.79 -8.59 -40.77
C GLU A 593 -13.93 -10.09 -40.48
N TYR A 594 -15.12 -10.50 -40.08
CA TYR A 594 -15.44 -11.86 -39.70
C TYR A 594 -16.73 -12.29 -40.40
N GLU A 595 -16.85 -13.58 -40.72
CA GLU A 595 -18.12 -14.13 -41.21
C GLU A 595 -19.22 -13.91 -40.16
N GLU A 596 -20.42 -13.55 -40.63
CA GLU A 596 -21.57 -13.28 -39.76
C GLU A 596 -21.85 -14.48 -38.84
N GLY A 597 -21.91 -14.22 -37.53
CA GLY A 597 -22.13 -15.24 -36.51
C GLY A 597 -20.87 -16.02 -36.09
N LYS A 598 -19.71 -15.73 -36.68
CA LYS A 598 -18.40 -16.34 -36.33
C LYS A 598 -17.42 -15.32 -35.75
N GLU A 599 -17.87 -14.13 -35.39
CA GLU A 599 -16.97 -13.14 -34.78
C GLU A 599 -16.43 -13.67 -33.43
N PRO A 600 -15.11 -13.58 -33.19
CA PRO A 600 -14.54 -13.98 -31.92
C PRO A 600 -15.13 -13.13 -30.79
N LYS A 601 -15.72 -13.78 -29.80
CA LYS A 601 -16.14 -13.14 -28.55
C LYS A 601 -15.11 -13.45 -27.48
N VAL A 602 -14.47 -12.40 -26.96
CA VAL A 602 -13.51 -12.53 -25.87
C VAL A 602 -14.20 -12.05 -24.59
N PRO A 603 -14.39 -12.90 -23.58
CA PRO A 603 -15.08 -12.49 -22.37
C PRO A 603 -14.28 -11.39 -21.65
N VAL A 604 -14.95 -10.47 -20.95
CA VAL A 604 -14.24 -9.42 -20.19
C VAL A 604 -13.43 -10.03 -19.06
N GLN A 605 -13.96 -11.08 -18.42
CA GLN A 605 -13.25 -11.89 -17.43
C GLN A 605 -12.91 -13.27 -17.99
N ASN A 606 -11.70 -13.79 -17.74
CA ASN A 606 -11.31 -15.10 -18.29
C ASN A 606 -12.15 -16.24 -17.70
N TYR A 607 -12.48 -16.12 -16.41
CA TYR A 607 -13.27 -17.09 -15.66
C TYR A 607 -14.39 -16.37 -14.92
N GLU A 608 -15.58 -16.98 -14.88
CA GLU A 608 -16.66 -16.52 -14.00
C GLU A 608 -16.25 -16.66 -12.52
N TYR A 609 -16.84 -15.84 -11.66
CA TYR A 609 -16.58 -15.83 -10.22
C TYR A 609 -16.64 -17.23 -9.57
N ALA A 610 -17.62 -18.07 -9.93
CA ALA A 610 -17.73 -19.42 -9.37
C ALA A 610 -16.51 -20.31 -9.69
N ASN A 611 -15.97 -20.19 -10.91
CA ASN A 611 -14.73 -20.86 -11.30
C ASN A 611 -13.52 -20.23 -10.62
N HIS A 612 -13.57 -18.91 -10.40
CA HIS A 612 -12.54 -18.18 -9.70
C HIS A 612 -12.36 -18.69 -8.25
N LEU A 613 -13.46 -18.96 -7.53
CA LEU A 613 -13.43 -19.51 -6.16
C LEU A 613 -12.67 -20.84 -6.04
N SER A 614 -12.51 -21.59 -7.14
CA SER A 614 -11.80 -22.86 -7.13
C SER A 614 -10.34 -22.76 -6.65
N LYS A 615 -9.72 -21.58 -6.78
CA LYS A 615 -8.35 -21.29 -6.33
C LYS A 615 -8.13 -21.64 -4.86
N THR A 616 -9.17 -21.50 -4.04
CA THR A 616 -9.12 -21.81 -2.60
C THR A 616 -9.06 -23.32 -2.31
N TYR A 617 -9.48 -24.17 -3.25
CA TYR A 617 -9.59 -25.61 -3.01
C TYR A 617 -8.31 -26.36 -3.33
N LYS A 618 -8.06 -27.44 -2.58
CA LYS A 618 -6.92 -28.36 -2.79
C LYS A 618 -7.06 -29.18 -4.08
N PHE A 619 -8.28 -29.37 -4.57
CA PHE A 619 -8.58 -30.05 -5.83
C PHE A 619 -9.31 -29.09 -6.76
N GLU A 620 -8.68 -28.79 -7.90
CA GLU A 620 -9.26 -27.97 -8.95
C GLU A 620 -9.52 -28.86 -10.16
N ALA A 621 -10.76 -28.83 -10.67
CA ALA A 621 -11.13 -29.49 -11.92
C ALA A 621 -11.57 -28.44 -12.95
N ASN A 622 -10.85 -27.32 -13.01
CA ASN A 622 -11.18 -26.20 -13.90
C ASN A 622 -10.30 -26.21 -15.14
N ASP A 623 -10.92 -26.03 -16.30
CA ASP A 623 -10.22 -25.76 -17.55
C ASP A 623 -9.45 -24.44 -17.42
N ARG A 624 -8.14 -24.46 -17.67
CA ARG A 624 -7.26 -23.29 -17.55
C ARG A 624 -7.00 -22.60 -18.88
N LYS A 625 -7.93 -22.76 -19.82
CA LYS A 625 -7.87 -22.12 -21.13
C LYS A 625 -7.74 -20.60 -21.02
N ASP A 626 -6.79 -20.05 -21.78
CA ASP A 626 -6.72 -18.61 -22.07
C ASP A 626 -7.71 -18.26 -23.18
N PHE A 627 -8.81 -17.58 -22.84
CA PHE A 627 -9.83 -17.17 -23.84
C PHE A 627 -9.39 -15.97 -24.68
N ALA A 628 -8.29 -15.29 -24.31
CA ALA A 628 -7.70 -14.20 -25.09
C ALA A 628 -6.59 -14.69 -26.03
N TYR A 629 -6.14 -15.95 -25.96
CA TYR A 629 -5.17 -16.46 -26.93
C TYR A 629 -5.84 -16.76 -28.27
N LEU A 630 -5.71 -15.81 -29.20
CA LEU A 630 -6.34 -15.85 -30.53
C LEU A 630 -5.31 -15.49 -31.60
N PRO A 631 -4.45 -16.45 -32.02
CA PRO A 631 -3.33 -16.17 -32.92
C PRO A 631 -3.77 -15.65 -34.30
N GLU A 632 -4.96 -16.03 -34.78
CA GLU A 632 -5.48 -15.50 -36.05
C GLU A 632 -5.92 -14.03 -35.93
N VAL A 633 -6.52 -13.64 -34.80
CA VAL A 633 -6.81 -12.23 -34.49
C VAL A 633 -5.52 -11.44 -34.35
N ALA A 634 -4.51 -11.99 -33.68
CA ALA A 634 -3.19 -11.38 -33.55
C ALA A 634 -2.55 -11.10 -34.92
N LYS A 635 -2.65 -12.04 -35.87
CA LYS A 635 -2.20 -11.84 -37.25
C LYS A 635 -2.97 -10.75 -37.98
N GLN A 636 -4.28 -10.64 -37.79
CA GLN A 636 -5.05 -9.54 -38.40
C GLN A 636 -4.56 -8.17 -37.92
N TYR A 637 -4.32 -8.02 -36.62
CA TYR A 637 -3.76 -6.79 -36.08
C TYR A 637 -2.34 -6.49 -36.60
N ILE A 638 -1.48 -7.50 -36.76
CA ILE A 638 -0.13 -7.26 -37.31
C ILE A 638 -0.19 -6.85 -38.79
N GLU A 639 -1.13 -7.38 -39.57
CA GLU A 639 -1.33 -6.95 -40.96
C GLU A 639 -1.86 -5.51 -41.03
N LEU A 640 -2.75 -5.12 -40.11
CA LEU A 640 -3.22 -3.74 -40.01
C LEU A 640 -2.06 -2.80 -39.64
N PHE A 641 -1.20 -3.20 -38.71
CA PHE A 641 0.02 -2.47 -38.36
C PHE A 641 0.95 -2.31 -39.58
N LYS A 642 1.24 -3.39 -40.32
CA LYS A 642 2.07 -3.34 -41.53
C LYS A 642 1.47 -2.45 -42.61
N ALA A 643 0.15 -2.44 -42.75
CA ALA A 643 -0.54 -1.57 -43.70
C ALA A 643 -0.42 -0.08 -43.34
N LYS A 644 -0.39 0.26 -42.04
CA LYS A 644 -0.12 1.63 -41.56
C LYS A 644 1.35 2.02 -41.67
N HIS A 645 2.26 1.05 -41.55
CA HIS A 645 3.71 1.24 -41.53
C HIS A 645 4.42 0.40 -42.61
N PRO A 646 4.18 0.66 -43.90
CA PRO A 646 4.62 -0.22 -45.01
C PRO A 646 6.14 -0.35 -45.13
N ASP A 647 6.89 0.64 -44.65
CA ASP A 647 8.36 0.65 -44.71
C ASP A 647 9.01 -0.18 -43.57
N VAL A 648 8.23 -0.62 -42.59
CA VAL A 648 8.72 -1.36 -41.42
C VAL A 648 8.87 -2.84 -41.76
N LYS A 649 10.11 -3.31 -41.86
CA LYS A 649 10.42 -4.72 -42.10
C LYS A 649 10.51 -5.57 -40.83
N LYS A 650 10.83 -4.92 -39.71
CA LYS A 650 11.02 -5.55 -38.41
C LYS A 650 10.79 -4.52 -37.31
N VAL A 651 10.22 -4.96 -36.19
CA VAL A 651 10.05 -4.18 -34.96
C VAL A 651 10.98 -4.74 -33.90
N ASN A 652 11.80 -3.89 -33.27
CA ASN A 652 12.65 -4.27 -32.14
C ASN A 652 12.08 -3.66 -30.87
N LEU A 653 11.87 -4.48 -29.84
CA LEU A 653 11.33 -4.05 -28.54
C LEU A 653 12.26 -4.48 -27.41
N LYS A 654 12.41 -3.63 -26.41
CA LYS A 654 13.19 -3.86 -25.19
C LYS A 654 12.27 -4.26 -24.04
N TYR A 655 12.47 -5.48 -23.52
CA TYR A 655 11.84 -5.99 -22.31
C TYR A 655 12.79 -5.93 -21.11
N ILE A 656 12.37 -5.29 -20.02
CA ILE A 656 13.15 -5.19 -18.77
C ILE A 656 12.50 -5.99 -17.63
N PHE A 657 13.33 -6.58 -16.76
CA PHE A 657 12.91 -7.36 -15.59
C PHE A 657 13.98 -7.40 -14.49
N ASN A 658 13.60 -7.74 -13.25
CA ASN A 658 14.45 -7.60 -12.05
C ASN A 658 15.43 -8.76 -11.77
N SER A 659 15.93 -9.45 -12.82
CA SER A 659 16.88 -10.58 -12.74
C SER A 659 16.40 -11.84 -11.99
N ILE A 660 15.17 -11.87 -11.47
CA ILE A 660 14.58 -13.09 -10.88
C ILE A 660 14.29 -14.11 -11.99
N GLU A 661 14.54 -15.39 -11.71
CA GLU A 661 14.40 -16.49 -12.68
C GLU A 661 12.99 -16.59 -13.28
N GLU A 662 11.98 -16.37 -12.45
CA GLU A 662 10.57 -16.32 -12.87
C GLU A 662 10.34 -15.32 -14.01
N GLN A 663 10.73 -14.06 -13.82
CA GLN A 663 10.50 -13.00 -14.80
C GLN A 663 11.31 -13.24 -16.08
N LYS A 664 12.49 -13.84 -15.96
CA LYS A 664 13.28 -14.31 -17.11
C LYS A 664 12.50 -15.34 -17.93
N ASN A 665 11.88 -16.33 -17.28
CA ASN A 665 11.11 -17.38 -17.95
C ASN A 665 9.84 -16.81 -18.61
N VAL A 666 9.17 -15.85 -17.98
CA VAL A 666 8.06 -15.08 -18.58
C VAL A 666 8.52 -14.36 -19.85
N GLY A 667 9.65 -13.63 -19.79
CA GLY A 667 10.22 -12.93 -20.96
C GLY A 667 10.61 -13.87 -22.11
N LEU A 668 11.18 -15.04 -21.80
CA LEU A 668 11.47 -16.07 -22.80
C LEU A 668 10.21 -16.64 -23.44
N ALA A 669 9.16 -16.88 -22.66
CA ALA A 669 7.87 -17.34 -23.16
C ALA A 669 7.22 -16.29 -24.09
N LEU A 670 7.28 -15.00 -23.74
CA LEU A 670 6.80 -13.91 -24.59
C LEU A 670 7.57 -13.88 -25.92
N LYS A 671 8.91 -13.92 -25.87
CA LYS A 671 9.75 -13.95 -27.07
C LYS A 671 9.40 -15.11 -28.01
N ASN A 672 9.17 -16.29 -27.45
CA ASN A 672 8.80 -17.47 -28.23
C ASN A 672 7.40 -17.35 -28.85
N ALA A 673 6.42 -16.83 -28.10
CA ALA A 673 5.06 -16.61 -28.61
C ALA A 673 5.07 -15.63 -29.80
N LEU A 674 5.78 -14.51 -29.69
CA LEU A 674 5.89 -13.52 -30.76
C LEU A 674 6.58 -14.11 -32.01
N ASN A 675 7.65 -14.88 -31.83
CA ASN A 675 8.34 -15.54 -32.94
C ASN A 675 7.45 -16.58 -33.64
N GLN A 676 6.68 -17.36 -32.88
CA GLN A 676 5.80 -18.40 -33.42
C GLN A 676 4.64 -17.80 -34.23
N VAL A 677 4.02 -16.72 -33.75
CA VAL A 677 2.84 -16.12 -34.40
C VAL A 677 3.26 -15.22 -35.57
N PHE A 678 4.35 -14.46 -35.43
CA PHE A 678 4.74 -13.41 -36.38
C PHE A 678 5.97 -13.71 -37.22
N GLY A 679 6.56 -14.90 -37.12
CA GLY A 679 7.66 -15.35 -37.97
C GLY A 679 8.92 -14.46 -37.88
N GLY A 680 9.18 -13.86 -36.71
CA GLY A 680 10.33 -13.01 -36.46
C GLY A 680 10.18 -11.54 -36.88
N PHE A 681 8.96 -11.10 -37.25
CA PHE A 681 8.67 -9.68 -37.52
C PHE A 681 8.87 -8.80 -36.27
N ILE A 682 8.57 -9.31 -35.08
CA ILE A 682 8.84 -8.65 -33.79
C ILE A 682 10.02 -9.36 -33.11
N GLU A 683 11.10 -8.64 -32.85
CA GLU A 683 12.23 -9.09 -32.06
C GLU A 683 12.21 -8.49 -30.66
N LEU A 684 12.35 -9.36 -29.66
CA LEU A 684 12.37 -8.97 -28.25
C LEU A 684 13.77 -9.15 -27.66
N GLU A 685 14.35 -8.05 -27.19
CA GLU A 685 15.56 -8.02 -26.36
C GLU A 685 15.17 -8.19 -24.88
N LEU A 686 15.78 -9.16 -24.20
CA LEU A 686 15.55 -9.41 -22.77
C LEU A 686 16.70 -8.79 -21.96
N LYS A 687 16.41 -7.81 -21.11
CA LYS A 687 17.40 -7.12 -20.27
C LYS A 687 17.12 -7.38 -18.79
N ALA A 688 17.97 -8.19 -18.17
CA ALA A 688 17.98 -8.44 -16.73
C ALA A 688 18.65 -7.27 -15.99
N LEU A 689 18.00 -6.74 -14.96
CA LEU A 689 18.49 -5.62 -14.14
C LEU A 689 18.44 -5.98 -12.65
N PRO A 690 19.39 -5.51 -11.81
CA PRO A 690 19.23 -5.55 -10.36
C PRO A 690 18.00 -4.73 -9.92
N GLU A 691 17.33 -5.10 -8.83
CA GLU A 691 16.04 -4.51 -8.40
C GLU A 691 16.04 -2.97 -8.35
N ASN A 692 17.03 -2.35 -7.71
CA ASN A 692 17.11 -0.88 -7.63
C ASN A 692 17.26 -0.22 -9.00
N VAL A 693 18.03 -0.85 -9.90
CA VAL A 693 18.23 -0.35 -11.27
C VAL A 693 16.97 -0.58 -12.11
N TYR A 694 16.31 -1.72 -11.93
CA TYR A 694 15.03 -2.04 -12.55
C TYR A 694 13.98 -0.96 -12.22
N ASN A 695 13.77 -0.69 -10.93
CA ASN A 695 12.82 0.33 -10.46
C ASN A 695 13.18 1.72 -11.01
N SER A 696 14.48 2.08 -11.01
CA SER A 696 14.91 3.36 -11.58
C SER A 696 14.66 3.47 -13.09
N GLN A 697 14.96 2.44 -13.90
CA GLN A 697 14.72 2.47 -15.35
C GLN A 697 13.23 2.51 -15.67
N LEU A 698 12.43 1.79 -14.89
CA LEU A 698 10.97 1.78 -14.99
C LEU A 698 10.38 3.16 -14.72
N GLU A 699 10.79 3.81 -13.62
CA GLU A 699 10.33 5.16 -13.27
C GLU A 699 10.78 6.21 -14.29
N GLN A 700 11.92 6.01 -14.94
CA GLN A 700 12.46 6.91 -15.96
C GLN A 700 11.89 6.68 -17.37
N GLY A 701 11.07 5.64 -17.57
CA GLY A 701 10.56 5.29 -18.91
C GLY A 701 11.60 4.72 -19.87
N ASP A 702 12.70 4.11 -19.39
CA ASP A 702 13.71 3.46 -20.26
C ASP A 702 13.33 2.00 -20.57
N PHE A 703 12.20 1.78 -21.22
CA PHE A 703 11.71 0.47 -21.64
C PHE A 703 10.62 0.56 -22.72
N ASP A 704 10.37 -0.54 -23.44
CA ASP A 704 9.14 -0.72 -24.24
C ASP A 704 8.11 -1.56 -23.48
N ILE A 705 8.58 -2.66 -22.91
CA ILE A 705 7.79 -3.61 -22.12
C ILE A 705 8.48 -3.83 -20.78
N ALA A 706 7.74 -3.71 -19.68
CA ALA A 706 8.22 -4.11 -18.35
C ALA A 706 7.27 -5.13 -17.73
N TYR A 707 7.79 -5.94 -16.81
CA TYR A 707 7.01 -6.91 -16.04
C TYR A 707 6.76 -6.36 -14.64
N GLN A 708 5.49 -6.17 -14.28
CA GLN A 708 5.14 -5.53 -13.00
C GLN A 708 4.10 -6.32 -12.24
N ASN A 709 4.22 -6.24 -10.91
CA ASN A 709 3.13 -6.47 -9.99
C ASN A 709 2.30 -5.17 -9.87
N PHE A 710 0.99 -5.28 -10.07
CA PHE A 710 0.05 -4.17 -10.06
C PHE A 710 -0.81 -4.07 -8.79
N ASP A 711 -0.54 -4.88 -7.77
CA ASP A 711 -1.29 -4.94 -6.50
C ASP A 711 -1.36 -3.57 -5.80
N GLN A 712 -0.38 -2.70 -6.07
CA GLN A 712 -0.33 -1.32 -5.58
C GLN A 712 -1.60 -0.51 -5.88
N PHE A 713 -2.38 -0.87 -6.91
CA PHE A 713 -3.60 -0.14 -7.25
C PHE A 713 -4.75 -0.40 -6.27
N GLY A 714 -4.69 -1.45 -5.45
CA GLY A 714 -5.71 -1.80 -4.47
C GLY A 714 -6.76 -2.76 -5.04
N SER A 715 -7.85 -2.99 -4.31
CA SER A 715 -8.89 -3.95 -4.72
C SER A 715 -10.31 -3.38 -4.64
N ASP A 716 -10.49 -2.05 -4.56
CA ASP A 716 -11.82 -1.44 -4.67
C ASP A 716 -12.31 -1.51 -6.13
N ILE A 717 -13.62 -1.30 -6.33
CA ILE A 717 -14.32 -1.38 -7.61
C ILE A 717 -13.63 -0.63 -8.77
N ASP A 718 -12.99 0.49 -8.49
CA ASP A 718 -12.38 1.42 -9.44
C ASP A 718 -10.85 1.48 -9.35
N SER A 719 -10.25 0.73 -8.44
CA SER A 719 -8.83 0.81 -8.07
C SER A 719 -7.87 0.76 -9.25
N TYR A 720 -8.11 -0.17 -10.16
CA TYR A 720 -7.26 -0.41 -11.33
C TYR A 720 -7.62 0.49 -12.51
N ILE A 721 -8.91 0.66 -12.83
CA ILE A 721 -9.35 1.46 -13.98
C ILE A 721 -8.99 2.94 -13.82
N LYS A 722 -8.97 3.46 -12.59
CA LYS A 722 -8.69 4.89 -12.37
C LYS A 722 -7.27 5.32 -12.73
N ALA A 723 -6.33 4.36 -12.82
CA ALA A 723 -4.96 4.58 -13.25
C ALA A 723 -4.86 5.28 -14.63
N PHE A 724 -5.90 5.19 -15.46
CA PHE A 724 -5.93 5.74 -16.82
C PHE A 724 -6.79 7.00 -16.98
N PHE A 725 -7.25 7.66 -15.90
CA PHE A 725 -7.83 9.00 -16.03
C PHE A 725 -6.77 10.09 -16.21
N LYS A 726 -5.58 9.92 -15.64
CA LYS A 726 -4.48 10.89 -15.72
C LYS A 726 -3.21 10.27 -16.29
N THR A 727 -2.40 11.09 -16.95
CA THR A 727 -1.06 10.68 -17.37
C THR A 727 -0.12 10.65 -16.17
N ASP A 728 0.83 9.73 -16.19
CA ASP A 728 1.94 9.67 -15.24
C ASP A 728 3.29 9.48 -15.95
N GLY A 729 3.39 9.95 -17.19
CA GLY A 729 4.63 9.94 -17.96
C GLY A 729 5.64 10.98 -17.45
N ILE A 730 6.80 10.99 -18.09
CA ILE A 730 7.84 11.98 -17.91
C ILE A 730 7.36 13.31 -18.51
N ASP A 731 7.70 14.41 -17.85
CA ASP A 731 7.43 15.75 -18.35
C ASP A 731 8.67 16.62 -18.17
N LYS A 732 9.51 16.65 -19.21
CA LYS A 732 10.78 17.39 -19.21
C LYS A 732 10.57 18.90 -19.09
N ALA A 733 9.47 19.43 -19.63
CA ALA A 733 9.15 20.86 -19.55
C ALA A 733 8.84 21.28 -18.10
N ASN A 734 8.28 20.35 -17.31
CA ASN A 734 7.98 20.54 -15.91
C ASN A 734 8.99 19.87 -14.96
N GLU A 735 10.15 19.42 -15.47
CA GLU A 735 11.22 18.73 -14.74
C GLU A 735 10.78 17.47 -13.98
N LYS A 736 9.67 16.87 -14.40
CA LYS A 736 9.25 15.57 -13.89
C LYS A 736 10.10 14.49 -14.57
N THR A 737 11.10 13.99 -13.85
CA THR A 737 12.04 12.96 -14.35
C THR A 737 11.69 11.53 -13.94
N ILE A 738 10.63 11.34 -13.14
CA ILE A 738 10.12 10.04 -12.72
C ILE A 738 8.60 9.95 -12.96
N GLY A 739 8.11 8.77 -13.30
CA GLY A 739 6.70 8.48 -13.60
C GLY A 739 6.38 6.99 -13.48
N PHE A 740 5.31 6.55 -14.15
CA PHE A 740 4.86 5.15 -14.25
C PHE A 740 4.42 4.48 -12.93
N LYS A 741 4.13 5.27 -11.89
CA LYS A 741 3.65 4.80 -10.58
C LYS A 741 2.13 4.80 -10.49
N GLU A 742 1.51 5.90 -10.89
CA GLU A 742 0.05 6.13 -10.90
C GLU A 742 -0.63 5.65 -12.18
N ASN A 743 0.10 5.67 -13.29
CA ASN A 743 -0.36 5.14 -14.56
C ASN A 743 0.74 4.24 -15.13
N PRO A 744 0.53 2.92 -15.21
CA PRO A 744 1.59 1.98 -15.59
C PRO A 744 2.06 2.15 -17.05
N SER A 745 1.26 2.83 -17.88
CA SER A 745 1.62 3.13 -19.26
C SER A 745 2.34 4.48 -19.43
N GLY A 746 2.33 5.31 -18.39
CA GLY A 746 2.77 6.71 -18.41
C GLY A 746 1.84 7.62 -19.23
N GLY A 747 1.62 7.28 -20.50
CA GLY A 747 0.98 8.18 -21.47
C GLY A 747 -0.49 7.89 -21.80
N PHE A 748 -1.01 6.66 -21.66
CA PHE A 748 -2.39 6.36 -22.06
C PHE A 748 -3.40 6.93 -21.08
N THR A 749 -4.47 7.53 -21.62
CA THR A 749 -5.64 7.94 -20.82
C THR A 749 -6.92 7.71 -21.61
N TYR A 750 -8.05 7.59 -20.92
CA TYR A 750 -9.36 7.52 -21.57
C TYR A 750 -9.64 8.76 -22.42
N ALA A 751 -9.22 9.95 -21.96
CA ALA A 751 -9.33 11.19 -22.74
C ALA A 751 -8.60 11.11 -24.09
N LYS A 752 -7.36 10.59 -24.08
CA LYS A 752 -6.58 10.38 -25.32
C LYS A 752 -7.23 9.34 -26.23
N TYR A 753 -7.79 8.26 -25.66
CA TYR A 753 -8.52 7.26 -26.43
C TYR A 753 -9.70 7.87 -27.21
N PHE A 754 -10.54 8.68 -26.56
CA PHE A 754 -11.65 9.35 -27.26
C PHE A 754 -11.18 10.39 -28.26
N LYS A 755 -10.05 11.06 -27.99
CA LYS A 755 -9.44 11.98 -28.95
C LYS A 755 -9.00 11.26 -30.22
N GLU A 756 -8.34 10.11 -30.11
CA GLU A 756 -7.95 9.28 -31.26
C GLU A 756 -9.16 8.82 -32.09
N LEU A 757 -10.29 8.51 -31.44
CA LEU A 757 -11.54 8.19 -32.13
C LEU A 757 -12.09 9.40 -32.90
N ALA A 758 -12.08 10.58 -32.29
CA ALA A 758 -12.56 11.83 -32.92
C ALA A 758 -11.67 12.28 -34.10
N ASP A 759 -10.36 12.05 -34.01
CA ASP A 759 -9.38 12.38 -35.04
C ASP A 759 -9.36 11.36 -36.20
N ASN A 760 -10.28 10.38 -36.22
CA ASN A 760 -10.37 9.29 -37.21
C ASN A 760 -9.08 8.46 -37.32
N GLU A 761 -8.30 8.35 -36.23
CA GLU A 761 -7.08 7.54 -36.19
C GLU A 761 -7.39 6.05 -35.95
N ASN A 762 -8.62 5.73 -35.55
CA ASN A 762 -9.06 4.36 -35.41
C ASN A 762 -9.34 3.73 -36.78
N LYS A 763 -8.61 2.67 -37.11
CA LYS A 763 -8.69 2.00 -38.40
C LYS A 763 -8.97 0.51 -38.24
N LYS A 764 -9.59 -0.09 -39.25
CA LYS A 764 -9.88 -1.52 -39.37
C LYS A 764 -9.44 -2.02 -40.75
N LEU A 765 -9.22 -3.32 -40.87
CA LEU A 765 -9.04 -3.99 -42.17
C LEU A 765 -10.39 -4.51 -42.67
N VAL A 766 -10.76 -4.11 -43.88
CA VAL A 766 -11.94 -4.60 -44.61
C VAL A 766 -11.49 -4.98 -46.01
N ASN A 767 -11.64 -6.26 -46.40
CA ASN A 767 -11.20 -6.79 -47.69
C ASN A 767 -9.74 -6.44 -48.06
N GLY A 768 -8.85 -6.39 -47.05
CA GLY A 768 -7.44 -6.04 -47.22
C GLY A 768 -7.15 -4.54 -47.39
N GLN A 769 -8.16 -3.67 -47.29
CA GLN A 769 -8.02 -2.23 -47.29
C GLN A 769 -8.16 -1.65 -45.88
N VAL A 770 -7.44 -0.56 -45.62
CA VAL A 770 -7.50 0.14 -44.34
C VAL A 770 -8.61 1.18 -44.40
N GLU A 771 -9.64 0.97 -43.57
CA GLU A 771 -10.79 1.88 -43.45
C GLU A 771 -10.83 2.52 -42.06
N VAL A 772 -11.45 3.70 -41.93
CA VAL A 772 -11.69 4.34 -40.63
C VAL A 772 -12.85 3.63 -39.93
N GLU A 773 -12.68 3.32 -38.64
CA GLU A 773 -13.75 2.84 -37.76
C GLU A 773 -14.26 4.03 -36.92
N THR A 774 -15.53 4.36 -37.10
CA THR A 774 -16.18 5.48 -36.39
C THR A 774 -16.33 5.22 -34.89
N GLU A 775 -16.56 6.28 -34.11
CA GLU A 775 -16.81 6.19 -32.68
C GLU A 775 -18.00 5.25 -32.36
N ASN A 776 -19.11 5.37 -33.12
CA ASN A 776 -20.29 4.54 -32.92
C ASN A 776 -20.05 3.06 -33.28
N GLU A 777 -19.35 2.78 -34.38
CA GLU A 777 -18.95 1.41 -34.72
C GLU A 777 -18.07 0.80 -33.62
N THR A 778 -17.14 1.59 -33.08
CA THR A 778 -16.27 1.17 -31.97
C THR A 778 -17.11 0.84 -30.73
N ARG A 779 -18.03 1.73 -30.33
CA ARG A 779 -18.95 1.52 -29.19
C ARG A 779 -19.76 0.24 -29.34
N GLU A 780 -20.34 0.01 -30.52
CA GLU A 780 -21.16 -1.18 -30.80
C GLU A 780 -20.34 -2.46 -30.81
N ARG A 781 -19.12 -2.43 -31.39
CA ARG A 781 -18.18 -3.56 -31.37
C ARG A 781 -17.80 -3.96 -29.94
N LEU A 782 -17.58 -2.97 -29.07
CA LEU A 782 -17.32 -3.20 -27.66
C LEU A 782 -18.58 -3.56 -26.86
N GLY A 783 -19.78 -3.47 -27.45
CA GLY A 783 -21.03 -3.77 -26.77
C GLY A 783 -21.24 -2.88 -25.55
N ILE A 784 -21.01 -1.58 -25.70
CA ILE A 784 -21.21 -0.56 -24.65
C ILE A 784 -22.49 0.22 -24.98
N THR A 785 -23.36 0.40 -23.99
CA THR A 785 -24.59 1.18 -24.14
C THR A 785 -24.25 2.66 -24.35
N GLN A 786 -25.10 3.40 -25.06
CA GLN A 786 -24.87 4.83 -25.31
C GLN A 786 -24.74 5.62 -24.00
N GLU A 787 -25.61 5.33 -23.03
CA GLU A 787 -25.60 5.94 -21.69
C GLU A 787 -24.24 5.78 -20.99
N VAL A 788 -23.71 4.55 -20.93
CA VAL A 788 -22.42 4.27 -20.28
C VAL A 788 -21.27 4.90 -21.05
N TRP A 789 -21.31 4.85 -22.39
CA TRP A 789 -20.29 5.47 -23.23
C TRP A 789 -20.20 6.98 -23.00
N ASP A 790 -21.34 7.67 -22.97
CA ASP A 790 -21.42 9.12 -22.71
C ASP A 790 -20.96 9.45 -21.29
N LYS A 791 -21.29 8.60 -20.32
CA LYS A 791 -20.80 8.77 -18.94
C LYS A 791 -19.28 8.65 -18.85
N ILE A 792 -18.69 7.65 -19.50
CA ILE A 792 -17.23 7.48 -19.53
C ILE A 792 -16.58 8.71 -20.19
N LYS A 793 -17.13 9.21 -21.30
CA LYS A 793 -16.63 10.44 -21.93
C LYS A 793 -16.69 11.62 -20.98
N SER A 794 -17.83 11.81 -20.30
CA SER A 794 -18.00 12.86 -19.29
C SER A 794 -16.97 12.77 -18.17
N LEU A 795 -16.71 11.57 -17.63
CA LEU A 795 -15.68 11.37 -16.59
C LEU A 795 -14.26 11.56 -17.12
N SER A 796 -14.01 11.21 -18.37
CA SER A 796 -12.70 11.34 -19.03
C SER A 796 -12.38 12.77 -19.43
N ASP A 797 -13.40 13.61 -19.61
CA ASP A 797 -13.21 15.01 -19.94
C ASP A 797 -12.79 15.83 -18.72
N ARG A 798 -11.58 16.37 -18.79
CA ARG A 798 -11.03 17.27 -17.78
C ARG A 798 -11.64 18.66 -17.87
N GLY A 799 -11.93 19.16 -19.07
CA GLY A 799 -12.25 20.58 -19.29
C GLY A 799 -11.19 21.51 -18.67
N ASP A 800 -11.67 22.57 -18.01
CA ASP A 800 -10.83 23.59 -17.33
C ASP A 800 -10.50 23.26 -15.87
N LEU A 801 -10.82 22.04 -15.40
CA LEU A 801 -10.60 21.65 -14.00
C LEU A 801 -9.10 21.54 -13.67
N SER A 802 -8.74 21.95 -12.45
CA SER A 802 -7.43 21.63 -11.86
C SER A 802 -7.27 20.11 -11.70
N ASP A 803 -6.04 19.64 -11.50
CA ASP A 803 -5.76 18.21 -11.30
C ASP A 803 -6.49 17.65 -10.08
N VAL A 804 -6.66 18.46 -9.04
CA VAL A 804 -7.39 18.11 -7.81
C VAL A 804 -8.88 17.99 -8.10
N GLU A 805 -9.50 19.01 -8.70
CA GLU A 805 -10.94 18.99 -9.02
C GLU A 805 -11.29 17.88 -10.00
N TYR A 806 -10.43 17.62 -10.99
CA TYR A 806 -10.62 16.52 -11.92
C TYR A 806 -10.54 15.16 -11.23
N THR A 807 -9.62 15.00 -10.29
CA THR A 807 -9.54 13.79 -9.45
C THR A 807 -10.80 13.59 -8.63
N GLU A 808 -11.29 14.65 -7.97
CA GLU A 808 -12.53 14.60 -7.19
C GLU A 808 -13.75 14.25 -8.04
N LYS A 809 -13.82 14.72 -9.29
CA LYS A 809 -14.93 14.45 -10.20
C LYS A 809 -15.16 12.95 -10.40
N TYR A 810 -14.13 12.19 -10.76
CA TYR A 810 -14.29 10.76 -10.97
C TYR A 810 -14.31 9.96 -9.65
N GLU A 811 -13.57 10.37 -8.62
CA GLU A 811 -13.59 9.71 -7.30
C GLU A 811 -14.99 9.80 -6.65
N LYS A 812 -15.70 10.93 -6.76
CA LYS A 812 -17.09 11.06 -6.28
C LYS A 812 -18.02 10.04 -6.94
N PHE A 813 -17.89 9.86 -8.26
CA PHE A 813 -18.70 8.89 -9.00
C PHE A 813 -18.45 7.45 -8.52
N PHE A 814 -17.19 7.03 -8.43
CA PHE A 814 -16.85 5.66 -8.04
C PHE A 814 -17.07 5.38 -6.54
N SER A 815 -17.05 6.41 -5.69
CA SER A 815 -17.39 6.31 -4.26
C SER A 815 -18.88 6.44 -3.95
N LEU A 816 -19.74 6.42 -4.99
CA LEU A 816 -21.20 6.50 -4.90
C LEU A 816 -21.72 7.84 -4.34
N GLN A 817 -20.93 8.90 -4.43
CA GLN A 817 -21.30 10.27 -4.09
C GLN A 817 -21.90 10.97 -5.32
N PHE A 818 -23.10 10.55 -5.71
CA PHE A 818 -23.75 11.02 -6.94
C PHE A 818 -24.19 12.48 -6.88
N THR A 819 -24.07 13.20 -8.00
CA THR A 819 -24.67 14.52 -8.20
C THR A 819 -26.20 14.44 -8.25
N ASP A 820 -26.89 15.57 -8.16
CA ASP A 820 -28.35 15.58 -8.22
C ASP A 820 -28.87 15.18 -9.62
N GLU A 821 -28.13 15.51 -10.68
CA GLU A 821 -28.41 15.04 -12.04
C GLU A 821 -28.25 13.52 -12.16
N GLU A 822 -27.19 12.95 -11.59
CA GLU A 822 -26.95 11.51 -11.59
C GLU A 822 -28.03 10.76 -10.80
N LYS A 823 -28.46 11.31 -9.65
CA LYS A 823 -29.60 10.78 -8.90
C LYS A 823 -30.90 10.83 -9.72
N ALA A 824 -31.15 11.94 -10.42
CA ALA A 824 -32.32 12.07 -11.30
C ALA A 824 -32.28 11.08 -12.48
N GLN A 825 -31.09 10.68 -12.92
CA GLN A 825 -30.84 9.65 -13.93
C GLN A 825 -30.83 8.23 -13.34
N ASN A 826 -31.10 8.06 -12.04
CA ASN A 826 -31.10 6.77 -11.32
C ASN A 826 -29.75 6.04 -11.35
N TYR A 827 -28.64 6.78 -11.31
CA TYR A 827 -27.34 6.16 -11.09
C TYR A 827 -27.31 5.41 -9.76
N SER A 828 -26.72 4.22 -9.80
CA SER A 828 -26.63 3.29 -8.68
C SER A 828 -25.30 2.55 -8.72
N GLU A 829 -24.99 1.84 -7.63
CA GLU A 829 -23.79 0.99 -7.56
C GLU A 829 -23.71 -0.02 -8.73
N ASN A 830 -24.82 -0.60 -9.17
CA ASN A 830 -24.83 -1.50 -10.33
C ASN A 830 -24.46 -0.77 -11.63
N LYS A 831 -24.87 0.49 -11.79
CA LYS A 831 -24.49 1.31 -12.95
C LYS A 831 -23.01 1.67 -12.92
N VAL A 832 -22.44 1.90 -11.73
CA VAL A 832 -20.98 2.08 -11.57
C VAL A 832 -20.22 0.83 -12.01
N ILE A 833 -20.69 -0.38 -11.65
CA ILE A 833 -20.09 -1.63 -12.12
C ILE A 833 -20.16 -1.76 -13.65
N GLU A 834 -21.30 -1.39 -14.27
CA GLU A 834 -21.45 -1.37 -15.73
C GLU A 834 -20.43 -0.42 -16.40
N VAL A 835 -20.19 0.75 -15.80
CA VAL A 835 -19.16 1.71 -16.24
C VAL A 835 -17.77 1.11 -16.12
N VAL A 836 -17.42 0.47 -14.98
CA VAL A 836 -16.11 -0.19 -14.81
C VAL A 836 -15.92 -1.32 -15.83
N ALA A 837 -16.95 -2.14 -16.07
CA ALA A 837 -16.90 -3.19 -17.08
C ALA A 837 -16.66 -2.60 -18.47
N ALA A 838 -17.29 -1.48 -18.82
CA ALA A 838 -17.04 -0.80 -20.10
C ALA A 838 -15.63 -0.18 -20.19
N LEU A 839 -15.08 0.35 -19.09
CA LEU A 839 -13.70 0.85 -19.03
C LEU A 839 -12.68 -0.28 -19.25
N GLU A 840 -12.91 -1.48 -18.71
CA GLU A 840 -12.10 -2.68 -18.99
C GLU A 840 -12.11 -3.04 -20.49
N LYS A 841 -13.26 -2.90 -21.16
CA LYS A 841 -13.35 -3.11 -22.62
C LYS A 841 -12.48 -2.11 -23.39
N ILE A 842 -12.48 -0.84 -22.98
CA ILE A 842 -11.63 0.20 -23.57
C ILE A 842 -10.15 -0.08 -23.31
N ILE A 843 -9.79 -0.48 -22.08
CA ILE A 843 -8.40 -0.87 -21.74
C ILE A 843 -7.95 -2.01 -22.64
N ARG A 844 -8.77 -3.04 -22.86
CA ARG A 844 -8.42 -4.14 -23.77
C ARG A 844 -8.27 -3.68 -25.21
N ASP A 845 -9.16 -2.82 -25.71
CA ASP A 845 -9.09 -2.29 -27.08
C ASP A 845 -7.81 -1.48 -27.32
N ALA A 846 -7.42 -0.65 -26.35
CA ALA A 846 -6.22 0.17 -26.42
C ALA A 846 -4.93 -0.59 -26.05
N ALA A 847 -5.06 -1.69 -25.31
CA ALA A 847 -3.99 -2.52 -24.77
C ALA A 847 -2.82 -1.71 -24.17
N PRO A 848 -3.01 -0.82 -23.18
CA PRO A 848 -1.91 -0.12 -22.49
C PRO A 848 -1.14 -1.05 -21.53
N VAL A 849 -1.77 -2.16 -21.15
CA VAL A 849 -1.27 -3.20 -20.26
C VAL A 849 -1.75 -4.57 -20.76
N VAL A 850 -1.03 -5.63 -20.40
CA VAL A 850 -1.38 -7.02 -20.70
C VAL A 850 -1.37 -7.81 -19.39
N PRO A 851 -2.54 -8.06 -18.78
CA PRO A 851 -2.66 -8.97 -17.64
C PRO A 851 -2.23 -10.38 -18.05
N LEU A 852 -1.55 -11.10 -17.15
CA LEU A 852 -1.06 -12.46 -17.39
C LEU A 852 -1.62 -13.45 -16.37
N MET A 853 -1.55 -13.09 -15.09
CA MET A 853 -1.99 -13.94 -13.99
C MET A 853 -2.45 -13.12 -12.80
N GLU A 854 -3.19 -13.79 -11.94
CA GLU A 854 -3.40 -13.32 -10.59
C GLU A 854 -2.24 -13.76 -9.70
N VAL A 855 -1.78 -12.88 -8.80
CA VAL A 855 -0.71 -13.19 -7.86
C VAL A 855 -1.02 -14.39 -6.95
N ASP A 856 0.05 -15.01 -6.47
CA ASP A 856 0.08 -15.72 -5.19
C ASP A 856 -0.78 -17.00 -5.06
N THR A 857 -1.15 -17.67 -6.16
CA THR A 857 -1.61 -19.06 -6.05
C THR A 857 -0.42 -20.03 -6.09
N TYR A 858 -0.06 -20.57 -4.93
CA TYR A 858 1.06 -21.51 -4.80
C TYR A 858 0.79 -22.57 -3.74
N TRP A 859 1.54 -23.67 -3.80
CA TRP A 859 1.62 -24.60 -2.69
C TRP A 859 2.70 -24.13 -1.72
N GLU A 860 2.35 -24.12 -0.44
CA GLU A 860 3.29 -23.93 0.65
C GLU A 860 3.24 -25.14 1.60
N ILE A 861 4.30 -25.31 2.36
CA ILE A 861 4.32 -26.23 3.50
C ILE A 861 4.56 -25.42 4.77
N SER A 862 3.80 -25.70 5.83
CA SER A 862 3.92 -24.97 7.09
C SER A 862 3.74 -25.88 8.30
N ARG A 863 4.63 -25.70 9.27
CA ARG A 863 4.54 -26.17 10.66
C ARG A 863 4.27 -25.02 11.62
N VAL A 864 3.97 -23.81 11.11
CA VAL A 864 3.76 -22.64 11.96
C VAL A 864 2.34 -22.66 12.52
N GLY A 865 2.25 -22.69 13.85
CA GLY A 865 1.00 -22.57 14.60
C GLY A 865 0.79 -21.16 15.15
N GLY A 866 -0.43 -20.92 15.62
CA GLY A 866 -0.80 -19.77 16.44
C GLY A 866 -1.14 -18.47 15.72
N VAL A 867 -0.79 -18.34 14.45
CA VAL A 867 -1.16 -17.21 13.58
C VAL A 867 -2.07 -17.67 12.45
N SER A 868 -2.94 -16.77 11.96
CA SER A 868 -3.84 -17.05 10.82
C SER A 868 -3.16 -16.82 9.46
N SER A 869 -2.15 -15.95 9.41
CA SER A 869 -1.41 -15.60 8.21
C SER A 869 0.05 -15.29 8.56
N LEU A 870 0.93 -15.47 7.58
CA LEU A 870 2.34 -15.07 7.61
C LEU A 870 2.68 -14.17 6.42
N TYR A 871 1.67 -13.51 5.84
CA TYR A 871 1.88 -12.47 4.83
C TYR A 871 2.71 -11.32 5.40
N THR A 872 2.40 -10.91 6.62
CA THR A 872 3.26 -10.10 7.49
C THR A 872 3.67 -10.95 8.69
N TYR A 873 4.86 -10.68 9.23
CA TYR A 873 5.41 -11.38 10.37
C TYR A 873 4.90 -10.74 11.67
N ASP A 874 3.61 -10.89 11.95
CA ASP A 874 3.04 -10.68 13.28
C ASP A 874 3.31 -11.91 14.17
N LEU A 875 4.55 -12.06 14.63
CA LEU A 875 5.03 -13.33 15.20
C LEU A 875 4.77 -13.50 16.71
N GLN A 876 4.02 -12.60 17.34
CA GLN A 876 3.72 -12.68 18.78
C GLN A 876 3.20 -14.06 19.20
N TYR A 877 2.29 -14.61 18.40
CA TYR A 877 1.63 -15.89 18.67
C TYR A 877 2.23 -17.06 17.87
N ALA A 878 3.25 -16.81 17.05
CA ALA A 878 3.80 -17.82 16.15
C ALA A 878 4.73 -18.80 16.88
N TYR A 879 4.68 -20.08 16.52
CA TYR A 879 5.59 -21.14 16.99
C TYR A 879 5.64 -22.32 16.01
N ASP A 880 6.68 -23.16 16.06
CA ASP A 880 6.72 -24.43 15.32
C ASP A 880 5.96 -25.52 16.10
N ILE A 881 4.87 -26.04 15.54
CA ILE A 881 4.02 -27.06 16.18
C ILE A 881 4.76 -28.38 16.47
N SER A 882 5.86 -28.64 15.75
CA SER A 882 6.67 -29.85 15.96
C SER A 882 7.63 -29.72 17.15
N LYS A 883 7.85 -28.48 17.62
CA LYS A 883 8.74 -28.13 18.73
C LYS A 883 8.14 -26.96 19.54
N PRO A 884 6.93 -27.12 20.12
CA PRO A 884 6.26 -26.00 20.77
C PRO A 884 7.03 -25.56 22.02
N PRO A 885 7.17 -24.24 22.28
CA PRO A 885 7.92 -23.74 23.43
C PRO A 885 7.21 -24.01 24.77
N LYS A 886 5.91 -24.36 24.74
CA LYS A 886 5.12 -24.78 25.90
C LYS A 886 4.35 -26.06 25.58
N LYS A 887 4.17 -26.94 26.57
CA LYS A 887 3.59 -28.29 26.39
C LYS A 887 2.09 -28.29 26.10
N ASP A 888 1.38 -27.25 26.49
CA ASP A 888 -0.07 -27.05 26.36
C ASP A 888 -0.48 -26.44 25.01
N LEU A 889 0.48 -26.07 24.16
CA LEU A 889 0.21 -25.53 22.84
C LEU A 889 -0.26 -26.63 21.87
N PRO A 890 -1.23 -26.32 20.98
CA PRO A 890 -1.66 -27.23 19.93
C PRO A 890 -0.49 -27.72 19.05
N GLN A 891 -0.45 -29.02 18.76
CA GLN A 891 0.56 -29.62 17.87
C GLN A 891 0.00 -29.92 16.47
N GLU A 892 -1.25 -29.58 16.24
CA GLU A 892 -1.93 -29.75 14.95
C GLU A 892 -2.42 -28.38 14.44
N ILE A 893 -2.20 -28.11 13.16
CA ILE A 893 -2.78 -26.96 12.48
C ILE A 893 -4.22 -27.34 12.09
N LYS A 894 -5.19 -26.96 12.92
CA LYS A 894 -6.62 -27.06 12.59
C LYS A 894 -7.01 -25.91 11.68
N GLU A 895 -7.68 -26.22 10.57
CA GLU A 895 -8.31 -25.26 9.64
C GLU A 895 -9.52 -24.57 10.30
#